data_AF-A0A847VJA6-F1
#
_entry.id   AF-A0A847VJA6-F1
#
_cell.length_a   1.000
_cell.length_b   1.000
_cell.length_c   1.000
_cell.angle_alpha   90.00
_cell.angle_beta   90.00
_cell.angle_gamma   90.00
#
_symmetry.space_group_name_H-M   'P 1'
#
loop_
_entity.id
_entity.type
_entity.pdbx_description
1 polymer ?
#
loop_
_entity_poly.entity_id
_entity_poly.type
_entity_poly.pdbx_seq_one_letter_code
_entity_poly.pdbx_strand_id
1 'polypeptide(L)'
;VAQGRQPEVTDPQRFGREGLPGPVQVELLLVQAAALGDVGDIRAALEAVGRARTLAPSSAESWIAEVPLRIRLRQFKEANAALEQARRLDPEAAGVQLQSASLLHAQGNLPAALQAYESVVRADPRAVDAQVARAGLLIDLGRQDEAAKAVAALTRDEAVEPRGWYLSALLAQRTGNAQAVRAAYSRITALIDPVPIGVIRYRPQLLMVNGQAHFGLGEPEKALPYFEAFQNAQGGTPVAKILATIYTGQGNAERAIETLEQYLRAAPNDAQAIALLASAYMSKGHSGRAAELMERVLRSRDDADARTAYGLALLGSGQASDALAQLETAYRKNPKQTQAAAALVPLYLRSGRTAKALALAETLCRQQPKNAGFQNLLGMAKAQARDLAGARAAFAQAIKLDAGLQQARIHLARTELAGGAPERAAALFDEVLKAQPDNTDAMLEQAALAERRGRPEETLRWLQKAHDVAGVKDLRASLALVDYELRHDRLPDALAAAKSLAAAAPDSLPVLLALARVQLRGADAAGARASLTAAGRAAPYDAGVHVEIALLQLAAADLSGAAYSLDKALAARPDDLRAQALLTEVEMRRGELDKAQARAQQILRREPRRAIGSSLLGDIALARGDPQRALEMYRHAHQIEPSADTLGRLLRSLAPHDAAGAEALARKWLAGHPDDPASRRQLAELLVRRGDMAAARVEYELLRRQTPGDVGVLNDLANVLLRVGDAQAGPVAEQALTLAPTNVNVIDTAGWIALQSGKTERALQLLRDARLREPGNLVVRYHLASALAKAGRRTEAREELAYVLDSRLAFDDRPGAEALMATLR
;
A
#
# COMPACT_ATOMS: atom_id res chain seq x y z
N VAL A 1 -18.11 42.81 35.24
CA VAL A 1 -19.57 42.62 35.47
C VAL A 1 -20.14 41.47 34.63
N ALA A 2 -19.87 41.34 33.33
CA ALA A 2 -20.44 40.28 32.48
C ALA A 2 -19.66 38.94 32.42
N GLN A 3 -18.65 38.71 33.27
CA GLN A 3 -17.78 37.52 33.17
C GLN A 3 -18.59 36.22 33.32
N GLY A 4 -18.58 35.38 32.28
CA GLY A 4 -19.34 34.13 32.22
C GLY A 4 -20.86 34.29 32.09
N ARG A 5 -21.36 35.53 32.01
CA ARG A 5 -22.77 35.88 31.89
C ARG A 5 -23.06 36.71 30.65
N GLN A 6 -22.16 36.69 29.65
CA GLN A 6 -22.33 37.44 28.41
C GLN A 6 -23.71 37.20 27.77
N PRO A 7 -24.21 35.96 27.63
CA PRO A 7 -25.55 35.72 27.08
C PRO A 7 -26.68 36.31 27.93
N GLU A 8 -26.53 36.31 29.26
CA GLU A 8 -27.54 36.83 30.18
C GLU A 8 -27.61 38.36 30.10
N VAL A 9 -26.46 39.04 30.07
CA VAL A 9 -26.39 40.50 30.03
C VAL A 9 -26.86 41.07 28.69
N THR A 10 -26.70 40.30 27.60
CA THR A 10 -27.21 40.66 26.27
C THR A 10 -28.68 40.33 26.06
N ASP A 11 -29.30 39.59 26.98
CA ASP A 11 -30.73 39.23 26.89
C ASP A 11 -31.61 40.41 27.35
N PRO A 12 -32.36 41.04 26.43
CA PRO A 12 -33.19 42.19 26.76
C PRO A 12 -34.35 41.85 27.70
N GLN A 13 -34.76 40.57 27.82
CA GLN A 13 -35.79 40.14 28.75
C GLN A 13 -35.27 40.02 30.18
N ARG A 14 -33.97 39.77 30.34
CA ARG A 14 -33.34 39.53 31.64
C ARG A 14 -32.65 40.78 32.21
N PHE A 15 -32.07 41.60 31.34
CA PHE A 15 -31.46 42.89 31.69
C PHE A 15 -32.08 44.02 30.86
N GLY A 16 -33.36 44.29 31.14
CA GLY A 16 -34.11 45.41 30.56
C GLY A 16 -33.58 46.76 31.04
N ARG A 17 -33.71 47.79 30.18
CA ARG A 17 -33.25 49.17 30.47
C ARG A 17 -34.37 50.08 30.98
N GLU A 18 -35.62 49.64 30.89
CA GLU A 18 -36.79 50.41 31.27
C GLU A 18 -36.79 50.68 32.79
N GLY A 19 -37.06 51.94 33.17
CA GLY A 19 -37.10 52.37 34.57
C GLY A 19 -35.73 52.65 35.23
N LEU A 20 -34.60 52.38 34.57
CA LEU A 20 -33.27 52.68 35.11
C LEU A 20 -32.90 54.17 34.94
N PRO A 21 -32.14 54.79 35.87
CA PRO A 21 -31.59 56.12 35.68
C PRO A 21 -30.68 56.22 34.45
N GLY A 22 -30.67 57.36 33.78
CA GLY A 22 -29.89 57.58 32.54
C GLY A 22 -28.42 57.15 32.61
N PRO A 23 -27.65 57.51 33.66
CA PRO A 23 -26.25 57.05 33.80
C PRO A 23 -26.11 55.53 33.91
N VAL A 24 -27.04 54.87 34.61
CA VAL A 24 -27.06 53.41 34.76
C VAL A 24 -27.41 52.73 33.44
N GLN A 25 -28.29 53.33 32.63
CA GLN A 25 -28.56 52.84 31.28
C GLN A 25 -27.34 52.92 30.36
N VAL A 26 -26.55 54.00 30.47
CA VAL A 26 -25.28 54.16 29.73
C VAL A 26 -24.29 53.09 30.15
N GLU A 27 -24.07 52.89 31.45
CA GLU A 27 -23.17 51.87 31.98
C GLU A 27 -23.59 50.46 31.51
N LEU A 28 -24.88 50.13 31.62
CA LEU A 28 -25.42 48.85 31.15
C LEU A 28 -25.20 48.64 29.64
N LEU A 29 -25.40 49.68 28.82
CA LEU A 29 -25.16 49.60 27.37
C LEU A 29 -23.68 49.38 27.04
N LEU A 30 -22.75 49.98 27.80
CA LEU A 30 -21.32 49.76 27.60
C LEU A 30 -20.90 48.34 28.06
N VAL A 31 -21.49 47.82 29.14
CA VAL A 31 -21.29 46.42 29.56
C VAL A 31 -21.86 45.45 28.52
N GLN A 32 -23.04 45.74 27.96
CA GLN A 32 -23.65 44.97 26.86
C GLN A 32 -22.77 45.01 25.61
N ALA A 33 -22.24 46.17 25.24
CA ALA A 33 -21.33 46.31 24.11
C ALA A 33 -20.07 45.46 24.29
N ALA A 34 -19.47 45.48 25.48
CA ALA A 34 -18.32 44.63 25.79
C ALA A 34 -18.67 43.13 25.70
N ALA A 35 -19.82 42.72 26.23
CA ALA A 35 -20.29 41.33 26.16
C ALA A 35 -20.58 40.88 24.71
N LEU A 36 -21.22 41.73 23.90
CA LEU A 36 -21.47 41.49 22.48
C LEU A 36 -20.15 41.39 21.69
N GLY A 37 -19.18 42.25 22.02
CA GLY A 37 -17.85 42.19 21.45
C GLY A 37 -17.12 40.89 21.79
N ASP A 38 -17.27 40.41 23.03
CA ASP A 38 -16.70 39.15 23.53
C ASP A 38 -17.31 37.90 22.87
N VAL A 39 -18.60 37.92 22.52
CA VAL A 39 -19.25 36.81 21.77
C VAL A 39 -19.04 36.88 20.26
N GLY A 40 -18.38 37.94 19.76
CA GLY A 40 -18.05 38.13 18.35
C GLY A 40 -19.08 38.92 17.54
N ASP A 41 -20.17 39.38 18.13
CA ASP A 41 -21.15 40.26 17.47
C ASP A 41 -20.70 41.72 17.56
N ILE A 42 -19.65 42.04 16.81
CA ILE A 42 -19.04 43.37 16.79
C ILE A 42 -20.03 44.43 16.28
N ARG A 43 -20.96 44.05 15.39
CA ARG A 43 -21.97 44.96 14.86
C ARG A 43 -22.94 45.39 15.96
N ALA A 44 -23.56 44.43 16.64
CA ALA A 44 -24.46 44.74 17.74
C ALA A 44 -23.73 45.48 18.88
N ALA A 45 -22.45 45.16 19.12
CA ALA A 45 -21.62 45.88 20.08
C ALA A 45 -21.48 47.37 19.73
N LEU A 46 -21.16 47.69 18.47
CA LEU A 46 -21.07 49.08 18.00
C LEU A 46 -22.43 49.80 18.05
N GLU A 47 -23.53 49.11 17.76
CA GLU A 47 -24.89 49.67 17.91
C GLU A 47 -25.20 50.01 19.38
N ALA A 48 -24.84 49.13 20.32
CA ALA A 48 -25.00 49.37 21.77
C ALA A 48 -24.15 50.58 22.24
N VAL A 49 -22.90 50.70 21.76
CA VAL A 49 -22.04 51.87 21.99
C VAL A 49 -22.68 53.15 21.45
N GLY A 50 -23.23 53.11 20.23
CA GLY A 50 -23.93 54.24 19.64
C GLY A 50 -25.13 54.71 20.46
N ARG A 51 -25.90 53.76 21.01
CA ARG A 51 -27.02 54.08 21.93
C ARG A 51 -26.54 54.69 23.24
N ALA A 52 -25.46 54.17 23.83
CA ALA A 52 -24.86 54.75 25.04
C ALA A 52 -24.45 56.21 24.78
N ARG A 53 -23.84 56.47 23.61
CA ARG A 53 -23.45 57.81 23.17
C ARG A 53 -24.64 58.76 22.99
N THR A 54 -25.77 58.30 22.48
CA THR A 54 -26.96 59.15 22.35
C THR A 54 -27.54 59.58 23.70
N LEU A 55 -27.41 58.75 24.73
CA LEU A 55 -27.91 59.03 26.09
C LEU A 55 -26.95 59.91 26.91
N ALA A 56 -25.64 59.84 26.64
CA ALA A 56 -24.63 60.71 27.23
C ALA A 56 -23.63 61.23 26.18
N PRO A 57 -24.02 62.24 25.36
CA PRO A 57 -23.18 62.75 24.28
C PRO A 57 -21.85 63.37 24.73
N SER A 58 -21.79 63.84 25.98
CA SER A 58 -20.60 64.43 26.60
C SER A 58 -19.70 63.40 27.32
N SER A 59 -20.06 62.12 27.35
CA SER A 59 -19.25 61.08 28.00
C SER A 59 -18.16 60.53 27.08
N ALA A 60 -16.91 60.60 27.54
CA ALA A 60 -15.76 59.98 26.87
C ALA A 60 -15.82 58.44 26.84
N GLU A 61 -16.52 57.80 27.79
CA GLU A 61 -16.53 56.34 27.94
C GLU A 61 -17.11 55.60 26.72
N SER A 62 -18.15 56.17 26.10
CA SER A 62 -18.75 55.60 24.88
C SER A 62 -17.81 55.66 23.68
N TRP A 63 -16.92 56.65 23.62
CA TRP A 63 -15.90 56.76 22.59
C TRP A 63 -14.74 55.80 22.86
N ILE A 64 -14.32 55.67 24.13
CA ILE A 64 -13.29 54.71 24.56
C ILE A 64 -13.73 53.26 24.29
N ALA A 65 -15.00 52.92 24.59
CA ALA A 65 -15.54 51.57 24.40
C ALA A 65 -15.61 51.14 22.92
N GLU A 66 -15.69 52.10 21.98
CA GLU A 66 -15.66 51.82 20.54
C GLU A 66 -14.26 51.35 20.06
N VAL A 67 -13.20 51.82 20.72
CA VAL A 67 -11.82 51.67 20.22
C VAL A 67 -11.36 50.20 20.11
N PRO A 68 -11.52 49.33 21.13
CA PRO A 68 -11.16 47.92 21.01
C PRO A 68 -11.91 47.19 19.89
N LEU A 69 -13.18 47.54 19.64
CA LEU A 69 -14.01 46.94 18.60
C LEU A 69 -13.48 47.30 17.21
N ARG A 70 -13.14 48.58 17.00
CA ARG A 70 -12.53 49.08 15.75
C ARG A 70 -11.14 48.49 15.52
N ILE A 71 -10.33 48.34 16.57
CA ILE A 71 -9.02 47.67 16.48
C ILE A 71 -9.17 46.23 15.99
N ARG A 72 -10.13 45.45 16.52
CA ARG A 72 -10.41 44.07 16.07
C ARG A 72 -10.79 44.01 14.59
N LEU A 73 -11.53 45.01 14.09
CA LEU A 73 -11.89 45.16 12.68
C LEU A 73 -10.77 45.74 11.80
N ARG A 74 -9.59 46.03 12.36
CA ARG A 74 -8.48 46.75 11.69
C ARG A 74 -8.86 48.14 11.15
N GLN A 75 -9.90 48.76 11.73
CA GLN A 75 -10.38 50.10 11.41
C GLN A 75 -9.61 51.15 12.21
N PHE A 76 -8.30 51.24 11.96
CA PHE A 76 -7.39 52.05 12.78
C PHE A 76 -7.65 53.56 12.68
N LYS A 77 -8.16 54.03 11.54
CA LYS A 77 -8.49 55.46 11.36
C LYS A 77 -9.68 55.86 12.22
N GLU A 78 -10.71 55.02 12.23
CA GLU A 78 -11.93 55.17 13.00
C GLU A 78 -11.65 55.02 14.50
N ALA A 79 -10.80 54.05 14.88
CA ALA A 79 -10.31 53.91 16.24
C ALA A 79 -9.58 55.17 16.73
N ASN A 80 -8.71 55.75 15.89
CA ASN A 80 -8.01 56.99 16.22
C ASN A 80 -8.97 58.19 16.32
N ALA A 81 -9.94 58.29 15.41
CA ALA A 81 -10.95 59.34 15.46
C ALA A 81 -11.78 59.26 16.75
N ALA A 82 -12.18 58.06 17.17
CA ALA A 82 -12.87 57.85 18.43
C ALA A 82 -12.01 58.24 19.64
N LEU A 83 -10.71 57.91 19.64
CA LEU A 83 -9.78 58.33 20.69
C LEU A 83 -9.61 59.85 20.78
N GLU A 84 -9.50 60.53 19.65
CA GLU A 84 -9.37 61.99 19.64
C GLU A 84 -10.66 62.67 20.16
N GLN A 85 -11.83 62.12 19.88
CA GLN A 85 -13.07 62.62 20.49
C GLN A 85 -13.12 62.35 22.00
N ALA A 86 -12.76 61.14 22.43
CA ALA A 86 -12.68 60.81 23.86
C ALA A 86 -11.74 61.78 24.61
N ARG A 87 -10.56 62.06 24.03
CA ARG A 87 -9.56 62.98 24.61
C ARG A 87 -10.04 64.43 24.67
N ARG A 88 -10.85 64.88 23.70
CA ARG A 88 -11.44 66.23 23.73
C ARG A 88 -12.48 66.37 24.84
N LEU A 89 -13.24 65.31 25.11
CA LEU A 89 -14.28 65.30 26.13
C LEU A 89 -13.69 65.15 27.54
N ASP A 90 -12.70 64.29 27.71
CA ASP A 90 -11.98 64.10 28.96
C ASP A 90 -10.51 63.72 28.68
N PRO A 91 -9.58 64.67 28.78
CA PRO A 91 -8.14 64.42 28.59
C PRO A 91 -7.51 63.51 29.66
N GLU A 92 -8.08 63.49 30.87
CA GLU A 92 -7.52 62.78 32.04
C GLU A 92 -8.14 61.39 32.22
N ALA A 93 -9.13 61.02 31.39
CA ALA A 93 -9.73 59.69 31.41
C ALA A 93 -8.67 58.59 31.23
N ALA A 94 -8.46 57.76 32.26
CA ALA A 94 -7.48 56.67 32.26
C ALA A 94 -7.63 55.71 31.06
N GLY A 95 -8.87 55.50 30.59
CA GLY A 95 -9.17 54.68 29.41
C GLY A 95 -8.57 55.25 28.10
N VAL A 96 -8.42 56.57 27.96
CA VAL A 96 -7.86 57.19 26.75
C VAL A 96 -6.39 56.81 26.57
N GLN A 97 -5.61 56.86 27.65
CA GLN A 97 -4.18 56.54 27.62
C GLN A 97 -3.95 55.06 27.29
N LEU A 98 -4.69 54.16 27.96
CA LEU A 98 -4.59 52.71 27.73
C LEU A 98 -4.99 52.33 26.29
N GLN A 99 -6.08 52.90 25.78
CA GLN A 99 -6.53 52.61 24.42
C GLN A 99 -5.63 53.24 23.36
N SER A 100 -5.01 54.40 23.64
CA SER A 100 -3.97 54.98 22.76
C SER A 100 -2.76 54.06 22.64
N ALA A 101 -2.27 53.53 23.77
CA ALA A 101 -1.18 52.55 23.78
C ALA A 101 -1.55 51.28 23.00
N SER A 102 -2.77 50.78 23.17
CA SER A 102 -3.28 49.59 22.49
C SER A 102 -3.48 49.79 20.98
N LEU A 103 -3.87 50.98 20.54
CA LEU A 103 -3.94 51.32 19.12
C LEU A 103 -2.55 51.35 18.48
N LEU A 104 -1.57 52.00 19.12
CA LEU A 104 -0.17 52.03 18.66
C LEU A 104 0.41 50.61 18.56
N HIS A 105 0.11 49.77 19.55
CA HIS A 105 0.50 48.36 19.56
C HIS A 105 -0.11 47.62 18.37
N ALA A 106 -1.42 47.77 18.13
CA ALA A 106 -2.11 47.11 17.02
C ALA A 106 -1.65 47.59 15.63
N GLN A 107 -1.15 48.82 15.53
CA GLN A 107 -0.53 49.38 14.31
C GLN A 107 0.92 48.90 14.09
N GLY A 108 1.51 48.18 15.05
CA GLY A 108 2.89 47.69 14.98
C GLY A 108 3.96 48.71 15.35
N ASN A 109 3.58 49.90 15.88
CA ASN A 109 4.54 50.88 16.36
C ASN A 109 5.02 50.53 17.78
N LEU A 110 5.81 49.46 17.88
CA LEU A 110 6.22 48.85 19.16
C LEU A 110 6.97 49.82 20.10
N PRO A 111 7.90 50.68 19.63
CA PRO A 111 8.59 51.63 20.52
C PRO A 111 7.64 52.67 21.13
N ALA A 112 6.75 53.26 20.32
CA ALA A 112 5.79 54.23 20.81
C ALA A 112 4.74 53.57 21.72
N ALA A 113 4.29 52.36 21.38
CA ALA A 113 3.39 51.57 22.21
C ALA A 113 4.01 51.26 23.58
N LEU A 114 5.29 50.86 23.62
CA LEU A 114 6.00 50.58 24.86
C LEU A 114 6.09 51.83 25.74
N GLN A 115 6.47 52.97 25.18
CA GLN A 115 6.51 54.24 25.92
C GLN A 115 5.12 54.62 26.47
N ALA A 116 4.08 54.44 25.67
CA ALA A 116 2.70 54.70 26.08
C ALA A 116 2.26 53.77 27.23
N TYR A 117 2.53 52.47 27.14
CA TYR A 117 2.23 51.53 28.24
C TYR A 117 3.06 51.80 29.49
N GLU A 118 4.31 52.24 29.37
CA GLU A 118 5.12 52.68 30.51
C GLU A 118 4.49 53.88 31.21
N SER A 119 3.97 54.85 30.46
CA SER A 119 3.24 55.99 31.03
C SER A 119 2.01 55.52 31.81
N VAL A 120 1.22 54.60 31.23
CA VAL A 120 0.03 54.03 31.89
C VAL A 120 0.41 53.31 33.17
N VAL A 121 1.43 52.45 33.16
CA VAL A 121 1.86 51.69 34.36
C VAL A 121 2.47 52.59 35.44
N ARG A 122 3.12 53.70 35.06
CA ARG A 122 3.61 54.70 36.04
C ARG A 122 2.46 55.44 36.72
N ALA A 123 1.42 55.78 35.96
CA ALA A 123 0.23 56.46 36.48
C ALA A 123 -0.65 55.53 37.32
N ASP A 124 -0.84 54.29 36.86
CA ASP A 124 -1.60 53.25 37.57
C ASP A 124 -0.80 51.93 37.61
N PRO A 125 -0.08 51.67 38.71
CA PRO A 125 0.61 50.40 38.94
C PRO A 125 -0.31 49.20 39.13
N ARG A 126 -1.65 49.34 39.10
CA ARG A 126 -2.62 48.23 39.16
C ARG A 126 -3.21 47.89 37.79
N ALA A 127 -2.86 48.61 36.73
CA ALA A 127 -3.34 48.36 35.37
C ALA A 127 -2.74 47.07 34.77
N VAL A 128 -3.30 45.91 35.14
CA VAL A 128 -2.79 44.57 34.78
C VAL A 128 -2.61 44.40 33.27
N ASP A 129 -3.59 44.83 32.46
CA ASP A 129 -3.49 44.70 31.00
C ASP A 129 -2.35 45.54 30.40
N ALA A 130 -2.07 46.72 30.96
CA ALA A 130 -0.93 47.55 30.56
C ALA A 130 0.41 46.91 30.99
N GLN A 131 0.45 46.31 32.18
CA GLN A 131 1.63 45.60 32.68
C GLN A 131 1.97 44.37 31.83
N VAL A 132 0.96 43.55 31.48
CA VAL A 132 1.12 42.38 30.62
C VAL A 132 1.57 42.80 29.23
N ALA A 133 0.92 43.80 28.62
CA ALA A 133 1.30 44.30 27.29
C ALA A 133 2.72 44.86 27.27
N ARG A 134 3.10 45.64 28.30
CA ARG A 134 4.47 46.15 28.47
C ARG A 134 5.49 45.02 28.60
N ALA A 135 5.23 44.03 29.46
CA ALA A 135 6.14 42.91 29.66
C ALA A 135 6.32 42.08 28.37
N GLY A 136 5.24 41.83 27.62
CA GLY A 136 5.30 41.18 26.32
C GLY A 136 6.14 41.96 25.31
N LEU A 137 5.92 43.27 25.17
CA LEU A 137 6.71 44.12 24.27
C LEU A 137 8.20 44.14 24.62
N LEU A 138 8.55 44.16 25.92
CA LEU A 138 9.95 44.08 26.35
C LEU A 138 10.60 42.73 25.95
N ILE A 139 9.84 41.63 26.02
CA ILE A 139 10.27 40.30 25.56
C ILE A 139 10.49 40.29 24.04
N ASP A 140 9.56 40.86 23.28
CA ASP A 140 9.62 40.88 21.81
C ASP A 140 10.74 41.80 21.29
N LEU A 141 10.98 42.93 21.96
CA LEU A 141 12.08 43.86 21.66
C LEU A 141 13.45 43.38 22.17
N GLY A 142 13.51 42.22 22.85
CA GLY A 142 14.76 41.63 23.34
C GLY A 142 15.37 42.35 24.56
N ARG A 143 14.64 43.24 25.24
CA ARG A 143 15.09 43.97 26.44
C ARG A 143 14.98 43.08 27.69
N GLN A 144 15.83 42.05 27.78
CA GLN A 144 15.69 40.93 28.72
C GLN A 144 15.65 41.35 30.20
N ASP A 145 16.55 42.23 30.64
CA ASP A 145 16.62 42.63 32.05
C ASP A 145 15.37 43.39 32.51
N GLU A 146 14.83 44.22 31.63
CA GLU A 146 13.62 44.98 31.88
C GLU A 146 12.37 44.10 31.80
N ALA A 147 12.36 43.17 30.84
CA ALA A 147 11.34 42.14 30.74
C ALA A 147 11.29 41.28 32.01
N ALA A 148 12.44 40.82 32.52
CA ALA A 148 12.52 40.03 33.73
C ALA A 148 11.97 40.79 34.95
N LYS A 149 12.30 42.07 35.09
CA LYS A 149 11.74 42.94 36.16
C LYS A 149 10.22 43.13 36.01
N ALA A 150 9.74 43.35 34.79
CA ALA A 150 8.33 43.52 34.51
C ALA A 150 7.52 42.23 34.77
N VAL A 151 8.03 41.09 34.35
CA VAL A 151 7.43 39.77 34.60
C VAL A 151 7.46 39.44 36.09
N ALA A 152 8.55 39.73 36.79
CA ALA A 152 8.63 39.53 38.24
C ALA A 152 7.57 40.37 38.99
N ALA A 153 7.24 41.57 38.51
CA ALA A 153 6.15 42.36 39.09
C ALA A 153 4.79 41.68 38.93
N LEU A 154 4.54 41.02 37.79
CA LEU A 154 3.31 40.27 37.51
C LEU A 154 3.19 38.95 38.30
N THR A 155 4.27 38.47 38.93
CA THR A 155 4.31 37.19 39.65
C THR A 155 4.57 37.32 41.16
N ARG A 156 4.53 38.54 41.73
CA ARG A 156 4.93 38.84 43.11
C ARG A 156 3.86 38.69 44.21
N ASP A 157 2.56 38.90 43.96
CA ASP A 157 1.50 38.90 45.01
C ASP A 157 0.09 38.50 44.51
N GLU A 158 -0.86 38.29 45.46
CA GLU A 158 -2.14 37.52 45.41
C GLU A 158 -3.13 37.74 44.24
N ALA A 159 -3.01 38.79 43.42
CA ALA A 159 -3.82 38.91 42.20
C ALA A 159 -3.19 38.05 41.11
N VAL A 160 -3.42 36.73 41.19
CA VAL A 160 -2.69 35.77 40.38
C VAL A 160 -3.07 35.87 38.90
N GLU A 161 -2.26 36.58 38.13
CA GLU A 161 -2.43 36.80 36.70
C GLU A 161 -1.74 35.67 35.89
N PRO A 162 -2.48 34.72 35.28
CA PRO A 162 -1.87 33.58 34.59
C PRO A 162 -1.00 33.99 33.41
N ARG A 163 -1.30 35.13 32.76
CA ARG A 163 -0.49 35.65 31.65
C ARG A 163 0.92 36.04 32.12
N GLY A 164 1.08 36.53 33.35
CA GLY A 164 2.39 36.82 33.95
C GLY A 164 3.25 35.57 34.08
N TRP A 165 2.68 34.47 34.56
CA TRP A 165 3.34 33.17 34.62
C TRP A 165 3.67 32.61 33.24
N TYR A 166 2.82 32.84 32.24
CA TYR A 166 3.13 32.47 30.85
C TYR A 166 4.35 33.23 30.31
N LEU A 167 4.43 34.55 30.53
CA LEU A 167 5.60 35.34 30.14
C LEU A 167 6.87 34.90 30.90
N SER A 168 6.73 34.47 32.16
CA SER A 168 7.82 33.85 32.93
C SER A 168 8.31 32.54 32.29
N ALA A 169 7.38 31.68 31.83
CA ALA A 169 7.72 30.47 31.10
C ALA A 169 8.47 30.78 29.79
N LEU A 170 8.06 31.80 29.04
CA LEU A 170 8.76 32.23 27.81
C LEU A 170 10.20 32.70 28.07
N LEU A 171 10.42 33.48 29.14
CA LEU A 171 11.77 33.90 29.55
C LEU A 171 12.63 32.69 30.00
N ALA A 172 12.04 31.76 30.74
CA ALA A 172 12.72 30.54 31.18
C ALA A 172 13.09 29.63 30.00
N GLN A 173 12.25 29.54 28.96
CA GLN A 173 12.55 28.80 27.73
C GLN A 173 13.76 29.36 27.01
N ARG A 174 13.90 30.69 26.92
CA ARG A 174 15.06 31.34 26.27
C ARG A 174 16.38 31.04 26.97
N THR A 175 16.34 30.78 28.28
CA THR A 175 17.52 30.43 29.09
C THR A 175 17.72 28.92 29.23
N GLY A 176 16.86 28.09 28.62
CA GLY A 176 16.92 26.63 28.70
C GLY A 176 16.55 26.07 30.08
N ASN A 177 15.96 26.86 30.97
CA ASN A 177 15.63 26.45 32.33
C ASN A 177 14.32 25.66 32.38
N ALA A 178 14.38 24.37 32.05
CA ALA A 178 13.22 23.47 32.01
C ALA A 178 12.45 23.38 33.35
N GLN A 179 13.14 23.49 34.48
CA GLN A 179 12.52 23.45 35.80
C GLN A 179 11.64 24.69 36.04
N ALA A 180 12.14 25.88 35.70
CA ALA A 180 11.37 27.12 35.80
C ALA A 180 10.18 27.15 34.84
N VAL A 181 10.34 26.61 33.61
CA VAL A 181 9.23 26.46 32.66
C VAL A 181 8.12 25.58 33.24
N ARG A 182 8.48 24.41 33.78
CA ARG A 182 7.51 23.48 34.37
C ARG A 182 6.79 24.11 35.57
N ALA A 183 7.53 24.80 36.44
CA ALA A 183 6.96 25.48 37.60
C ALA A 183 5.96 26.58 37.19
N ALA A 184 6.30 27.37 36.18
CA ALA A 184 5.40 28.40 35.64
C ALA A 184 4.13 27.79 35.05
N TYR A 185 4.24 26.72 34.24
CA TYR A 185 3.07 26.02 33.71
C TYR A 185 2.18 25.41 34.80
N SER A 186 2.75 24.81 35.85
CA SER A 186 1.97 24.30 36.98
C SER A 186 1.23 25.40 37.75
N ARG A 187 1.79 26.61 37.80
CA ARG A 187 1.08 27.77 38.39
C ARG A 187 -0.09 28.21 37.52
N ILE A 188 0.06 28.22 36.20
CA ILE A 188 -1.02 28.58 35.28
C ILE A 188 -2.20 27.64 35.44
N THR A 189 -1.97 26.32 35.40
CA THR A 189 -3.06 25.32 35.50
C THR A 189 -3.75 25.39 36.84
N ALA A 190 -3.01 25.56 37.95
CA ALA A 190 -3.58 25.73 39.28
C ALA A 190 -4.53 26.93 39.41
N LEU A 191 -4.39 27.95 38.56
CA LEU A 191 -5.24 29.15 38.58
C LEU A 191 -6.44 29.05 37.67
N ILE A 192 -6.28 28.40 36.51
CA ILE A 192 -7.32 28.39 35.49
C ILE A 192 -8.23 27.16 35.64
N ASP A 193 -7.71 25.99 36.05
CA ASP A 193 -8.49 24.76 36.16
C ASP A 193 -9.69 24.84 37.12
N PRO A 194 -9.62 25.57 38.26
CA PRO A 194 -10.79 25.76 39.12
C PRO A 194 -11.92 26.58 38.48
N VAL A 195 -11.65 27.31 37.40
CA VAL A 195 -12.62 28.18 36.72
C VAL A 195 -13.29 27.41 35.59
N PRO A 196 -14.64 27.28 35.58
CA PRO A 196 -15.33 26.57 34.51
C PRO A 196 -15.02 27.14 33.13
N ILE A 197 -14.71 26.28 32.16
CA ILE A 197 -14.32 26.71 30.81
C ILE A 197 -15.37 27.62 30.15
N GLY A 198 -16.66 27.42 30.44
CA GLY A 198 -17.75 28.26 29.96
C GLY A 198 -17.66 29.72 30.41
N VAL A 199 -16.99 30.02 31.53
CA VAL A 199 -16.77 31.38 32.05
C VAL A 199 -15.62 32.06 31.29
N ILE A 200 -14.56 31.32 30.99
CA ILE A 200 -13.36 31.84 30.32
C ILE A 200 -13.38 31.68 28.79
N ARG A 201 -14.40 31.04 28.20
CA ARG A 201 -14.48 30.82 26.74
C ARG A 201 -14.42 32.09 25.90
N TYR A 202 -14.80 33.22 26.50
CA TYR A 202 -14.77 34.56 25.90
C TYR A 202 -13.44 35.29 26.13
N ARG A 203 -12.44 34.62 26.72
CA ARG A 203 -11.08 35.12 26.96
C ARG A 203 -10.08 34.20 26.25
N PRO A 204 -9.91 34.32 24.92
CA PRO A 204 -9.05 33.43 24.14
C PRO A 204 -7.62 33.35 24.67
N GLN A 205 -7.09 34.44 25.24
CA GLN A 205 -5.74 34.44 25.81
C GLN A 205 -5.61 33.46 26.99
N LEU A 206 -6.63 33.34 27.83
CA LEU A 206 -6.62 32.39 28.96
C LEU A 206 -6.77 30.95 28.49
N LEU A 207 -7.63 30.70 27.51
CA LEU A 207 -7.76 29.38 26.87
C LEU A 207 -6.42 28.93 26.26
N MET A 208 -5.77 29.82 25.50
CA MET A 208 -4.48 29.54 24.88
C MET A 208 -3.41 29.24 25.93
N VAL A 209 -3.27 30.11 26.93
CA VAL A 209 -2.25 29.98 27.96
C VAL A 209 -2.44 28.71 28.78
N ASN A 210 -3.68 28.34 29.14
CA ASN A 210 -3.92 27.10 29.88
C ASN A 210 -3.70 25.85 29.02
N GLY A 211 -4.18 25.87 27.77
CA GLY A 211 -3.93 24.78 26.82
C GLY A 211 -2.44 24.56 26.61
N GLN A 212 -1.66 25.62 26.41
CA GLN A 212 -0.20 25.55 26.28
C GLN A 212 0.48 25.06 27.56
N ALA A 213 0.02 25.47 28.74
CA ALA A 213 0.55 25.01 30.02
C ALA A 213 0.35 23.50 30.18
N HIS A 214 -0.87 22.98 30.00
CA HIS A 214 -1.12 21.54 30.04
C HIS A 214 -0.32 20.78 28.98
N PHE A 215 -0.29 21.27 27.75
CA PHE A 215 0.48 20.64 26.67
C PHE A 215 1.98 20.57 27.00
N GLY A 216 2.54 21.67 27.55
CA GLY A 216 3.93 21.74 27.98
C GLY A 216 4.25 20.90 29.24
N LEU A 217 3.24 20.56 30.04
CA LEU A 217 3.34 19.62 31.17
C LEU A 217 3.22 18.15 30.75
N GLY A 218 2.95 17.88 29.46
CA GLY A 218 2.72 16.53 28.95
C GLY A 218 1.32 16.00 29.25
N GLU A 219 0.33 16.88 29.37
CA GLU A 219 -1.08 16.57 29.66
C GLU A 219 -2.00 16.93 28.46
N PRO A 220 -1.82 16.32 27.27
CA PRO A 220 -2.55 16.71 26.05
C PRO A 220 -4.08 16.52 26.17
N GLU A 221 -4.54 15.58 27.00
CA GLU A 221 -5.97 15.33 27.24
C GLU A 221 -6.63 16.51 27.97
N LYS A 222 -5.90 17.13 28.91
CA LYS A 222 -6.38 18.33 29.61
C LYS A 222 -6.25 19.58 28.75
N ALA A 223 -5.25 19.65 27.89
CA ALA A 223 -5.05 20.77 26.97
C ALA A 223 -6.15 20.87 25.90
N LEU A 224 -6.65 19.72 25.43
CA LEU A 224 -7.59 19.60 24.33
C LEU A 224 -8.83 20.52 24.44
N PRO A 225 -9.65 20.48 25.52
CA PRO A 225 -10.86 21.29 25.60
C PRO A 225 -10.58 22.80 25.53
N TYR A 226 -9.43 23.25 26.04
CA TYR A 226 -9.04 24.66 25.98
C TYR A 226 -8.65 25.07 24.55
N PHE A 227 -7.93 24.23 23.82
CA PHE A 227 -7.61 24.49 22.41
C PHE A 227 -8.83 24.40 21.49
N GLU A 228 -9.77 23.48 21.74
CA GLU A 228 -11.04 23.40 21.00
C GLU A 228 -11.89 24.66 21.25
N ALA A 229 -12.04 25.08 22.51
CA ALA A 229 -12.72 26.32 22.84
C ALA A 229 -12.05 27.54 22.20
N PHE A 230 -10.71 27.56 22.16
CA PHE A 230 -9.96 28.63 21.51
C PHE A 230 -10.19 28.64 20.00
N GLN A 231 -10.11 27.49 19.32
CA GLN A 231 -10.34 27.35 17.88
C GLN A 231 -11.78 27.76 17.51
N ASN A 232 -12.76 27.43 18.35
CA ASN A 232 -14.16 27.82 18.14
C ASN A 232 -14.35 29.34 18.25
N ALA A 233 -13.63 29.99 19.19
CA ALA A 233 -13.64 31.44 19.33
C ALA A 233 -12.81 32.16 18.25
N GLN A 234 -11.72 31.54 17.79
CA GLN A 234 -10.78 32.08 16.81
C GLN A 234 -10.39 30.99 15.79
N GLY A 235 -11.22 30.85 14.76
CA GLY A 235 -10.95 29.93 13.66
C GLY A 235 -9.75 30.34 12.80
N GLY A 236 -9.12 29.37 12.14
CA GLY A 236 -8.02 29.62 11.20
C GLY A 236 -6.68 30.01 11.85
N THR A 237 -6.49 29.70 13.13
CA THR A 237 -5.25 30.01 13.85
C THR A 237 -4.27 28.83 13.87
N PRO A 238 -2.96 29.06 14.12
CA PRO A 238 -1.97 27.99 14.20
C PRO A 238 -2.21 26.94 15.30
N VAL A 239 -3.18 27.16 16.20
CA VAL A 239 -3.61 26.16 17.21
C VAL A 239 -4.06 24.85 16.54
N ALA A 240 -4.56 24.93 15.30
CA ALA A 240 -4.95 23.80 14.49
C ALA A 240 -3.84 22.73 14.38
N LYS A 241 -2.56 23.15 14.34
CA LYS A 241 -1.41 22.23 14.33
C LYS A 241 -1.26 21.46 15.64
N ILE A 242 -1.52 22.13 16.77
CA ILE A 242 -1.47 21.51 18.10
C ILE A 242 -2.65 20.54 18.27
N LEU A 243 -3.86 20.98 17.92
CA LEU A 243 -5.06 20.13 17.91
C LEU A 243 -4.85 18.89 17.05
N ALA A 244 -4.33 19.04 15.83
CA ALA A 244 -4.05 17.91 14.97
C ALA A 244 -3.01 16.94 15.56
N THR A 245 -1.97 17.46 16.21
CA THR A 245 -0.98 16.63 16.91
C THR A 245 -1.64 15.82 18.04
N ILE A 246 -2.52 16.44 18.83
CA ILE A 246 -3.27 15.77 19.90
C ILE A 246 -4.21 14.71 19.32
N TYR A 247 -5.01 15.07 18.31
CA TYR A 247 -5.95 14.15 17.67
C TYR A 247 -5.24 12.95 17.03
N THR A 248 -4.12 13.16 16.33
CA THR A 248 -3.32 12.06 15.79
C THR A 248 -2.75 11.18 16.91
N GLY A 249 -2.27 11.76 18.01
CA GLY A 249 -1.80 11.00 19.19
C GLY A 249 -2.89 10.15 19.84
N GLN A 250 -4.14 10.59 19.78
CA GLN A 250 -5.33 9.84 20.25
C GLN A 250 -5.85 8.83 19.21
N GLY A 251 -5.22 8.72 18.04
CA GLY A 251 -5.68 7.87 16.94
C GLY A 251 -6.88 8.43 16.16
N ASN A 252 -7.32 9.66 16.44
CA ASN A 252 -8.42 10.33 15.75
C ASN A 252 -7.90 11.14 14.55
N ALA A 253 -7.43 10.43 13.54
CA ALA A 253 -6.85 11.08 12.36
C ALA A 253 -7.88 11.83 11.50
N GLU A 254 -9.18 11.48 11.53
CA GLU A 254 -10.24 12.26 10.86
C GLU A 254 -10.29 13.70 11.36
N ARG A 255 -10.39 13.89 12.68
CA ARG A 255 -10.44 15.24 13.26
C ARG A 255 -9.17 16.03 12.98
N ALA A 256 -8.01 15.37 12.97
CA ALA A 256 -6.75 16.00 12.59
C ALA A 256 -6.79 16.51 11.14
N ILE A 257 -7.29 15.70 10.21
CA ILE A 257 -7.45 16.06 8.79
C ILE A 257 -8.40 17.25 8.65
N GLU A 258 -9.61 17.18 9.20
CA GLU A 258 -10.61 18.25 9.11
C GLU A 258 -10.07 19.59 9.63
N THR A 259 -9.45 19.55 10.81
CA THR A 259 -8.90 20.74 11.48
C THR A 259 -7.79 21.39 10.65
N LEU A 260 -6.89 20.58 10.08
CA LEU A 260 -5.78 21.08 9.26
C LEU A 260 -6.24 21.56 7.89
N GLU A 261 -7.19 20.90 7.25
CA GLU A 261 -7.74 21.33 5.97
C GLU A 261 -8.42 22.69 6.09
N GLN A 262 -9.19 22.91 7.16
CA GLN A 262 -9.80 24.21 7.44
C GLN A 262 -8.74 25.30 7.63
N TYR A 263 -7.68 25.03 8.40
CA TYR A 263 -6.57 25.97 8.61
C TYR A 263 -5.82 26.28 7.31
N LEU A 264 -5.51 25.27 6.50
CA LEU A 264 -4.76 25.42 5.25
C LEU A 264 -5.55 26.17 4.16
N ARG A 265 -6.88 26.34 4.28
CA ARG A 265 -7.61 27.27 3.39
C ARG A 265 -7.15 28.72 3.58
N ALA A 266 -6.82 29.12 4.81
CA ALA A 266 -6.31 30.46 5.12
C ALA A 266 -4.79 30.55 4.99
N ALA A 267 -4.05 29.46 5.25
CA ALA A 267 -2.60 29.40 5.20
C ALA A 267 -2.08 28.27 4.27
N PRO A 268 -2.31 28.35 2.94
CA PRO A 268 -2.09 27.22 2.01
C PRO A 268 -0.65 26.75 1.86
N ASN A 269 0.32 27.51 2.37
CA ASN A 269 1.75 27.26 2.24
C ASN A 269 2.45 26.99 3.59
N ASP A 270 1.71 26.77 4.70
CA ASP A 270 2.32 26.40 5.99
C ASP A 270 2.85 24.95 5.91
N ALA A 271 4.16 24.83 5.66
CA ALA A 271 4.84 23.55 5.50
C ALA A 271 4.67 22.60 6.69
N GLN A 272 4.58 23.13 7.91
CA GLN A 272 4.41 22.30 9.11
C GLN A 272 2.99 21.73 9.16
N ALA A 273 1.97 22.54 8.86
CA ALA A 273 0.59 22.06 8.80
C ALA A 273 0.38 21.05 7.66
N ILE A 274 1.00 21.26 6.50
CA ILE A 274 0.95 20.29 5.39
C ILE A 274 1.61 18.96 5.79
N ALA A 275 2.75 18.99 6.49
CA ALA A 275 3.42 17.79 6.95
C ALA A 275 2.59 17.02 8.00
N LEU A 276 1.94 17.72 8.94
CA LEU A 276 1.01 17.11 9.89
C LEU A 276 -0.21 16.50 9.17
N LEU A 277 -0.73 17.17 8.14
CA LEU A 277 -1.85 16.66 7.35
C LEU A 277 -1.45 15.41 6.57
N ALA A 278 -0.27 15.41 5.97
CA ALA A 278 0.29 14.23 5.31
C ALA A 278 0.45 13.06 6.29
N SER A 279 0.96 13.31 7.51
CA SER A 279 1.06 12.28 8.56
C SER A 279 -0.31 11.72 8.96
N ALA A 280 -1.33 12.58 9.09
CA ALA A 280 -2.69 12.15 9.39
C ALA A 280 -3.26 11.29 8.25
N TYR A 281 -3.07 11.68 6.99
CA TYR A 281 -3.44 10.87 5.83
C TYR A 281 -2.72 9.52 5.78
N MET A 282 -1.42 9.47 6.11
CA MET A 282 -0.67 8.21 6.19
C MET A 282 -1.26 7.28 7.26
N SER A 283 -1.63 7.79 8.43
CA SER A 283 -2.24 6.99 9.50
C SER A 283 -3.59 6.37 9.11
N LYS A 284 -4.27 6.94 8.11
CA LYS A 284 -5.48 6.41 7.49
C LYS A 284 -5.25 5.50 6.29
N GLY A 285 -4.00 5.23 5.93
CA GLY A 285 -3.64 4.47 4.73
C GLY A 285 -3.76 5.25 3.43
N HIS A 286 -4.05 6.56 3.46
CA HIS A 286 -4.13 7.43 2.29
C HIS A 286 -2.75 7.98 1.88
N SER A 287 -1.76 7.09 1.78
CA SER A 287 -0.35 7.44 1.55
C SER A 287 -0.10 8.17 0.22
N GLY A 288 -0.93 7.95 -0.80
CA GLY A 288 -0.86 8.69 -2.06
C GLY A 288 -1.08 10.19 -1.89
N ARG A 289 -2.15 10.58 -1.16
CA ARG A 289 -2.42 11.99 -0.83
C ARG A 289 -1.32 12.59 0.03
N ALA A 290 -0.79 11.81 0.97
CA ALA A 290 0.34 12.25 1.78
C ALA A 290 1.59 12.55 0.93
N ALA A 291 1.86 11.73 -0.09
CA ALA A 291 2.99 11.94 -0.99
C ALA A 291 2.82 13.24 -1.81
N GLU A 292 1.63 13.51 -2.36
CA GLU A 292 1.33 14.77 -3.08
C GLU A 292 1.53 16.00 -2.20
N LEU A 293 1.05 15.94 -0.96
CA LEU A 293 1.20 17.03 0.02
C LEU A 293 2.68 17.27 0.34
N MET A 294 3.45 16.20 0.56
CA MET A 294 4.87 16.31 0.88
C MET A 294 5.72 16.75 -0.32
N GLU A 295 5.34 16.38 -1.54
CA GLU A 295 5.97 16.90 -2.75
C GLU A 295 5.82 18.43 -2.83
N ARG A 296 4.63 18.96 -2.50
CA ARG A 296 4.41 20.42 -2.43
C ARG A 296 5.29 21.09 -1.40
N VAL A 297 5.50 20.48 -0.23
CA VAL A 297 6.42 21.01 0.81
C VAL A 297 7.84 21.09 0.26
N LEU A 298 8.31 20.10 -0.50
CA LEU A 298 9.66 20.09 -1.04
C LEU A 298 9.93 21.19 -2.08
N ARG A 299 8.89 21.73 -2.73
CA ARG A 299 9.04 22.86 -3.67
C ARG A 299 9.43 24.16 -2.98
N SER A 300 9.03 24.36 -1.73
CA SER A 300 9.35 25.56 -0.94
C SER A 300 10.41 25.30 0.13
N ARG A 301 10.50 24.08 0.67
CA ARG A 301 11.40 23.70 1.75
C ARG A 301 12.01 22.32 1.51
N ASP A 302 13.24 22.32 0.99
CA ASP A 302 14.03 21.11 0.75
C ASP A 302 15.02 20.82 1.89
N ASP A 303 14.52 20.34 3.03
CA ASP A 303 15.32 19.89 4.17
C ASP A 303 15.22 18.36 4.41
N ALA A 304 16.03 17.85 5.35
CA ALA A 304 16.09 16.42 5.65
C ALA A 304 14.77 15.87 6.22
N ASP A 305 14.03 16.67 7.00
CA ASP A 305 12.77 16.24 7.61
C ASP A 305 11.66 16.15 6.55
N ALA A 306 11.55 17.14 5.67
CA ALA A 306 10.61 17.12 4.55
C ALA A 306 10.87 15.96 3.60
N ARG A 307 12.14 15.69 3.25
CA ARG A 307 12.48 14.52 2.41
C ARG A 307 12.20 13.20 3.09
N THR A 308 12.38 13.11 4.41
CA THR A 308 12.04 11.90 5.17
C THR A 308 10.55 11.65 5.16
N ALA A 309 9.74 12.66 5.50
CA ALA A 309 8.28 12.55 5.47
C ALA A 309 7.78 12.22 4.05
N TYR A 310 8.36 12.81 3.00
CA TYR A 310 8.03 12.44 1.62
C TYR A 310 8.39 11.00 1.30
N GLY A 311 9.60 10.55 1.65
CA GLY A 311 10.04 9.18 1.44
C GLY A 311 9.18 8.15 2.19
N LEU A 312 8.74 8.46 3.40
CA LEU A 312 7.82 7.62 4.17
C LEU A 312 6.42 7.57 3.54
N ALA A 313 5.92 8.70 3.00
CA ALA A 313 4.66 8.71 2.27
C ALA A 313 4.73 7.88 0.98
N LEU A 314 5.83 7.97 0.24
CA LEU A 314 6.12 7.15 -0.94
C LEU A 314 6.23 5.65 -0.60
N LEU A 315 6.83 5.31 0.56
CA LEU A 315 6.84 3.93 1.05
C LEU A 315 5.41 3.41 1.27
N GLY A 316 4.58 4.21 1.92
CA GLY A 316 3.18 3.87 2.18
C GLY A 316 2.32 3.78 0.91
N SER A 317 2.70 4.46 -0.18
CA SER A 317 2.02 4.39 -1.48
C SER A 317 2.54 3.24 -2.38
N GLY A 318 3.51 2.46 -1.89
CA GLY A 318 4.11 1.34 -2.65
C GLY A 318 5.25 1.75 -3.60
N GLN A 319 5.59 3.03 -3.67
CA GLN A 319 6.64 3.59 -4.53
C GLN A 319 8.03 3.43 -3.88
N ALA A 320 8.44 2.18 -3.64
CA ALA A 320 9.64 1.86 -2.86
C ALA A 320 10.95 2.39 -3.47
N SER A 321 11.05 2.46 -4.81
CA SER A 321 12.23 2.97 -5.50
C SER A 321 12.42 4.48 -5.30
N ASP A 322 11.34 5.24 -5.47
CA ASP A 322 11.37 6.69 -5.25
C ASP A 322 11.58 7.02 -3.78
N ALA A 323 10.90 6.28 -2.90
CA ALA A 323 11.10 6.39 -1.46
C ALA A 323 12.57 6.20 -1.06
N LEU A 324 13.24 5.17 -1.61
CA LEU A 324 14.65 4.92 -1.36
C LEU A 324 15.51 6.14 -1.74
N ALA A 325 15.29 6.73 -2.92
CA ALA A 325 16.03 7.90 -3.38
C ALA A 325 15.82 9.13 -2.47
N GLN A 326 14.58 9.36 -2.01
CA GLN A 326 14.27 10.48 -1.11
C GLN A 326 14.88 10.28 0.27
N LEU A 327 14.79 9.07 0.83
CA LEU A 327 15.36 8.76 2.15
C LEU A 327 16.90 8.77 2.13
N GLU A 328 17.55 8.28 1.06
CA GLU A 328 19.00 8.40 0.90
C GLU A 328 19.44 9.87 0.84
N THR A 329 18.65 10.73 0.19
CA THR A 329 18.94 12.16 0.12
C THR A 329 18.70 12.84 1.46
N ALA A 330 17.64 12.49 2.17
CA ALA A 330 17.37 12.97 3.53
C ALA A 330 18.53 12.64 4.47
N TYR A 331 18.96 11.37 4.49
CA TYR A 331 20.04 10.91 5.35
C TYR A 331 21.40 11.53 4.98
N ARG A 332 21.68 11.78 3.69
CA ARG A 332 22.86 12.56 3.27
C ARG A 332 22.84 13.99 3.80
N LYS A 333 21.68 14.64 3.81
CA LYS A 333 21.52 16.00 4.36
C LYS A 333 21.68 16.03 5.89
N ASN A 334 21.18 15.01 6.59
CA ASN A 334 21.33 14.88 8.03
C ASN A 334 21.67 13.43 8.46
N PRO A 335 22.95 13.06 8.57
CA PRO A 335 23.37 11.71 8.95
C PRO A 335 23.02 11.29 10.39
N LYS A 336 22.53 12.21 11.22
CA LYS A 336 22.08 11.93 12.60
C LYS A 336 20.58 11.63 12.67
N GLN A 337 19.85 11.73 11.57
CA GLN A 337 18.41 11.51 11.54
C GLN A 337 18.08 10.01 11.60
N THR A 338 17.60 9.57 12.76
CA THR A 338 17.31 8.14 13.01
C THR A 338 16.12 7.63 12.22
N GLN A 339 15.10 8.46 11.97
CA GLN A 339 13.89 8.05 11.25
C GLN A 339 14.17 7.67 9.80
N ALA A 340 14.91 8.49 9.06
CA ALA A 340 15.34 8.17 7.69
C ALA A 340 16.21 6.91 7.67
N ALA A 341 17.17 6.81 8.58
CA ALA A 341 18.06 5.66 8.69
C ALA A 341 17.28 4.36 8.97
N ALA A 342 16.33 4.38 9.91
CA ALA A 342 15.50 3.23 10.25
C ALA A 342 14.62 2.76 9.09
N ALA A 343 14.10 3.69 8.28
CA ALA A 343 13.33 3.36 7.08
C ALA A 343 14.21 2.83 5.93
N LEU A 344 15.46 3.28 5.83
CA LEU A 344 16.42 2.81 4.82
C LEU A 344 16.88 1.37 5.05
N VAL A 345 17.05 0.92 6.30
CA VAL A 345 17.53 -0.45 6.59
C VAL A 345 16.69 -1.53 5.89
N PRO A 346 15.35 -1.62 6.08
CA PRO A 346 14.55 -2.65 5.42
C PRO A 346 14.52 -2.49 3.89
N LEU A 347 14.59 -1.26 3.36
CA LEU A 347 14.69 -1.01 1.92
C LEU A 347 16.02 -1.52 1.33
N TYR A 348 17.13 -1.33 2.05
CA TYR A 348 18.42 -1.89 1.68
C TYR A 348 18.42 -3.41 1.72
N LEU A 349 17.78 -4.03 2.71
CA LEU A 349 17.64 -5.49 2.76
C LEU A 349 16.84 -6.03 1.58
N ARG A 350 15.69 -5.42 1.26
CA ARG A 350 14.87 -5.80 0.10
C ARG A 350 15.58 -5.61 -1.24
N SER A 351 16.43 -4.60 -1.36
CA SER A 351 17.22 -4.34 -2.58
C SER A 351 18.55 -5.10 -2.63
N GLY A 352 18.81 -6.02 -1.70
CA GLY A 352 20.04 -6.83 -1.64
C GLY A 352 21.29 -6.04 -1.23
N ARG A 353 21.16 -4.78 -0.82
CA ARG A 353 22.25 -3.90 -0.37
C ARG A 353 22.62 -4.18 1.10
N THR A 354 22.89 -5.43 1.42
CA THR A 354 23.08 -5.94 2.80
C THR A 354 24.17 -5.19 3.58
N ALA A 355 25.31 -4.89 2.95
CA ALA A 355 26.40 -4.17 3.60
C ALA A 355 26.00 -2.76 4.07
N LYS A 356 25.22 -2.03 3.25
CA LYS A 356 24.69 -0.70 3.61
C LYS A 356 23.68 -0.81 4.75
N ALA A 357 22.79 -1.81 4.70
CA ALA A 357 21.82 -2.06 5.76
C ALA A 357 22.50 -2.33 7.11
N LEU A 358 23.53 -3.19 7.12
CA LEU A 358 24.27 -3.56 8.32
C LEU A 358 24.96 -2.34 8.95
N ALA A 359 25.75 -1.59 8.17
CA ALA A 359 26.46 -0.40 8.66
C ALA A 359 25.50 0.65 9.25
N LEU A 360 24.33 0.83 8.63
CA LEU A 360 23.32 1.77 9.08
C LEU A 360 22.63 1.30 10.37
N ALA A 361 22.28 0.01 10.46
CA ALA A 361 21.70 -0.58 11.66
C ALA A 361 22.66 -0.54 12.86
N GLU A 362 23.95 -0.82 12.65
CA GLU A 362 24.98 -0.66 13.69
C GLU A 362 25.11 0.79 14.17
N THR A 363 24.99 1.74 13.25
CA THR A 363 25.00 3.18 13.58
C THR A 363 23.78 3.57 14.42
N LEU A 364 22.59 3.09 14.07
CA LEU A 364 21.37 3.28 14.87
C LEU A 364 21.52 2.70 16.28
N CYS A 365 22.03 1.49 16.42
CA CYS A 365 22.28 0.88 17.73
C CYS A 365 23.33 1.63 18.57
N ARG A 366 24.38 2.19 17.94
CA ARG A 366 25.35 3.05 18.65
C ARG A 366 24.74 4.36 19.13
N GLN A 367 23.87 4.97 18.33
CA GLN A 367 23.19 6.22 18.69
C GLN A 367 22.16 6.02 19.81
N GLN A 368 21.42 4.91 19.79
CA GLN A 368 20.41 4.60 20.80
C GLN A 368 20.50 3.12 21.26
N PRO A 369 21.41 2.79 22.18
CA PRO A 369 21.66 1.40 22.59
C PRO A 369 20.48 0.70 23.26
N LYS A 370 19.56 1.47 23.85
CA LYS A 370 18.36 0.99 24.55
C LYS A 370 17.12 0.87 23.66
N ASN A 371 17.23 1.15 22.36
CA ASN A 371 16.11 1.06 21.44
C ASN A 371 15.97 -0.37 20.90
N ALA A 372 14.93 -1.09 21.34
CA ALA A 372 14.65 -2.46 20.93
C ALA A 372 14.42 -2.60 19.41
N GLY A 373 13.75 -1.62 18.79
CA GLY A 373 13.49 -1.61 17.35
C GLY A 373 14.78 -1.57 16.52
N PHE A 374 15.80 -0.84 16.97
CA PHE A 374 17.10 -0.77 16.28
C PHE A 374 17.88 -2.08 16.42
N GLN A 375 17.81 -2.74 17.59
CA GLN A 375 18.39 -4.08 17.77
C GLN A 375 17.71 -5.10 16.85
N ASN A 376 16.39 -5.00 16.68
CA ASN A 376 15.66 -5.83 15.72
C ASN A 376 16.12 -5.58 14.27
N LEU A 377 16.28 -4.31 13.84
CA LEU A 377 16.82 -3.97 12.52
C LEU A 377 18.25 -4.50 12.31
N LEU A 378 19.10 -4.43 13.34
CA LEU A 378 20.45 -5.01 13.30
C LEU A 378 20.41 -6.54 13.14
N GLY A 379 19.52 -7.21 13.86
CA GLY A 379 19.29 -8.65 13.71
C GLY A 379 18.88 -9.02 12.29
N MET A 380 17.95 -8.28 11.69
CA MET A 380 17.52 -8.49 10.30
C MET A 380 18.69 -8.33 9.31
N ALA A 381 19.52 -7.30 9.50
CA ALA A 381 20.66 -7.06 8.63
C ALA A 381 21.74 -8.14 8.75
N LYS A 382 22.01 -8.62 9.97
CA LYS A 382 22.94 -9.72 10.21
C LYS A 382 22.43 -11.06 9.66
N ALA A 383 21.14 -11.34 9.80
CA ALA A 383 20.53 -12.54 9.24
C ALA A 383 20.69 -12.59 7.71
N GLN A 384 20.42 -11.47 7.03
CA GLN A 384 20.62 -11.35 5.58
C GLN A 384 22.10 -11.44 5.18
N ALA A 385 23.01 -10.98 6.04
CA ALA A 385 24.46 -11.13 5.88
C ALA A 385 24.98 -12.55 6.17
N ARG A 386 24.08 -13.51 6.48
CA ARG A 386 24.39 -14.89 6.90
C ARG A 386 25.15 -15.00 8.23
N ASP A 387 25.27 -13.91 8.99
CA ASP A 387 25.73 -13.93 10.39
C ASP A 387 24.58 -14.36 11.31
N LEU A 388 24.22 -15.65 11.28
CA LEU A 388 23.12 -16.18 12.07
C LEU A 388 23.37 -16.07 13.59
N ALA A 389 24.62 -16.19 14.02
CA ALA A 389 24.98 -16.06 15.44
C ALA A 389 24.79 -14.63 15.95
N GLY A 390 25.29 -13.64 15.20
CA GLY A 390 25.08 -12.24 15.53
C GLY A 390 23.63 -11.79 15.38
N ALA A 391 22.90 -12.35 14.41
CA ALA A 391 21.46 -12.10 14.28
C ALA A 391 20.69 -12.56 15.52
N ARG A 392 20.95 -13.80 16.00
CA ARG A 392 20.36 -14.33 17.24
C ARG A 392 20.65 -13.42 18.43
N ALA A 393 21.90 -12.98 18.59
CA ALA A 393 22.29 -12.10 19.68
C ALA A 393 21.54 -10.75 19.64
N ALA A 394 21.42 -10.14 18.46
CA ALA A 394 20.71 -8.88 18.27
C ALA A 394 19.19 -9.02 18.54
N PHE A 395 18.54 -10.08 18.04
CA PHE A 395 17.12 -10.33 18.34
C PHE A 395 16.88 -10.64 19.81
N ALA A 396 17.74 -11.44 20.45
CA ALA A 396 17.64 -11.71 21.88
C ALA A 396 17.78 -10.42 22.71
N GLN A 397 18.69 -9.52 22.31
CA GLN A 397 18.82 -8.21 22.95
C GLN A 397 17.59 -7.32 22.71
N ALA A 398 17.00 -7.35 21.51
CA ALA A 398 15.75 -6.64 21.23
C ALA A 398 14.61 -7.12 22.15
N ILE A 399 14.44 -8.44 22.28
CA ILE A 399 13.43 -9.06 23.16
C ILE A 399 13.68 -8.74 24.64
N LYS A 400 14.96 -8.66 25.05
CA LYS A 400 15.33 -8.27 26.42
C LYS A 400 15.00 -6.80 26.72
N LEU A 401 15.19 -5.91 25.75
CA LEU A 401 14.88 -4.49 25.89
C LEU A 401 13.37 -4.22 25.88
N ASP A 402 12.62 -4.98 25.07
CA ASP A 402 11.17 -4.92 24.99
C ASP A 402 10.59 -6.32 24.78
N ALA A 403 10.05 -6.89 25.86
CA ALA A 403 9.43 -8.21 25.83
C ALA A 403 8.12 -8.23 25.02
N GLY A 404 7.51 -7.06 24.76
CA GLY A 404 6.30 -6.91 23.95
C GLY A 404 6.57 -6.87 22.43
N LEU A 405 7.83 -6.71 22.00
CA LEU A 405 8.20 -6.66 20.59
C LEU A 405 8.17 -8.05 19.93
N GLN A 406 6.96 -8.57 19.66
CA GLN A 406 6.77 -9.90 19.07
C GLN A 406 7.48 -10.05 17.71
N GLN A 407 7.66 -8.95 16.98
CA GLN A 407 8.34 -9.02 15.70
C GLN A 407 9.81 -9.43 15.80
N ALA A 408 10.48 -9.13 16.91
CA ALA A 408 11.83 -9.63 17.16
C ALA A 408 11.84 -11.15 17.39
N ARG A 409 10.81 -11.72 18.04
CA ARG A 409 10.65 -13.18 18.20
C ARG A 409 10.38 -13.86 16.86
N ILE A 410 9.50 -13.30 16.01
CA ILE A 410 9.24 -13.81 14.67
C ILE A 410 10.53 -13.83 13.83
N HIS A 411 11.30 -12.74 13.84
CA HIS A 411 12.57 -12.71 13.12
C HIS A 411 13.61 -13.67 13.68
N LEU A 412 13.66 -13.86 15.00
CA LEU A 412 14.50 -14.89 15.62
C LEU A 412 14.10 -16.29 15.15
N ALA A 413 12.80 -16.61 15.14
CA ALA A 413 12.28 -17.88 14.65
C ALA A 413 12.65 -18.13 13.17
N ARG A 414 12.49 -17.13 12.31
CA ARG A 414 12.96 -17.17 10.91
C ARG A 414 14.48 -17.42 10.81
N THR A 415 15.26 -16.85 11.73
CA THR A 415 16.71 -17.07 11.82
C THR A 415 17.05 -18.50 12.25
N GLU A 416 16.29 -19.08 13.18
CA GLU A 416 16.44 -20.49 13.56
C GLU A 416 16.07 -21.44 12.41
N LEU A 417 15.03 -21.13 11.62
CA LEU A 417 14.72 -21.87 10.39
C LEU A 417 15.87 -21.83 9.39
N ALA A 418 16.44 -20.65 9.15
CA ALA A 418 17.60 -20.49 8.27
C ALA A 418 18.84 -21.23 8.79
N GLY A 419 18.94 -21.43 10.11
CA GLY A 419 19.98 -22.21 10.78
C GLY A 419 19.69 -23.70 10.89
N GLY A 420 18.61 -24.21 10.29
CA GLY A 420 18.26 -25.64 10.32
C GLY A 420 17.67 -26.13 11.65
N ALA A 421 17.12 -25.24 12.48
CA ALA A 421 16.52 -25.56 13.77
C ALA A 421 14.99 -25.32 13.80
N PRO A 422 14.20 -26.12 13.05
CA PRO A 422 12.76 -25.89 12.89
C PRO A 422 11.95 -26.07 14.19
N GLU A 423 12.39 -26.91 15.12
CA GLU A 423 11.71 -27.06 16.41
C GLU A 423 11.85 -25.84 17.31
N ARG A 424 13.02 -25.17 17.27
CA ARG A 424 13.21 -23.91 18.00
C ARG A 424 12.36 -22.80 17.40
N ALA A 425 12.27 -22.75 16.08
CA ALA A 425 11.40 -21.80 15.39
C ALA A 425 9.93 -22.01 15.75
N ALA A 426 9.44 -23.25 15.73
CA ALA A 426 8.07 -23.58 16.14
C ALA A 426 7.77 -23.11 17.57
N ALA A 427 8.67 -23.38 18.52
CA ALA A 427 8.51 -22.94 19.91
C ALA A 427 8.42 -21.41 20.04
N LEU A 428 9.24 -20.67 19.28
CA LEU A 428 9.21 -19.20 19.26
C LEU A 428 7.91 -18.65 18.64
N PHE A 429 7.40 -19.27 17.58
CA PHE A 429 6.09 -18.90 17.03
C PHE A 429 4.95 -19.21 18.01
N ASP A 430 5.03 -20.33 18.73
CA ASP A 430 4.06 -20.67 19.78
C ASP A 430 4.08 -19.66 20.93
N GLU A 431 5.26 -19.15 21.33
CA GLU A 431 5.37 -18.07 22.31
C GLU A 431 4.70 -16.78 21.82
N VAL A 432 4.88 -16.42 20.55
CA VAL A 432 4.22 -15.26 19.93
C VAL A 432 2.70 -15.46 19.96
N LEU A 433 2.20 -16.64 19.59
CA LEU A 433 0.77 -16.94 19.55
C LEU A 433 0.15 -17.11 20.94
N LYS A 434 0.94 -17.45 21.97
CA LYS A 434 0.48 -17.40 23.37
C LYS A 434 0.30 -15.96 23.86
N ALA A 435 1.22 -15.07 23.48
CA ALA A 435 1.16 -13.66 23.87
C ALA A 435 0.14 -12.86 23.03
N GLN A 436 0.03 -13.16 21.75
CA GLN A 436 -0.86 -12.53 20.78
C GLN A 436 -1.56 -13.62 19.95
N PRO A 437 -2.68 -14.17 20.46
CA PRO A 437 -3.41 -15.25 19.79
C PRO A 437 -3.96 -14.90 18.41
N ASP A 438 -3.99 -13.61 18.06
CA ASP A 438 -4.44 -13.02 16.81
C ASP A 438 -3.29 -12.60 15.86
N ASN A 439 -2.04 -12.94 16.19
CA ASN A 439 -0.89 -12.58 15.35
C ASN A 439 -0.86 -13.39 14.04
N THR A 440 -1.33 -12.78 12.96
CA THR A 440 -1.46 -13.42 11.63
C THR A 440 -0.12 -13.81 11.03
N ASP A 441 0.94 -13.01 11.23
CA ASP A 441 2.29 -13.32 10.73
C ASP A 441 2.81 -14.64 11.36
N ALA A 442 2.66 -14.82 12.67
CA ALA A 442 3.07 -16.06 13.33
C ALA A 442 2.24 -17.28 12.88
N MET A 443 0.94 -17.11 12.60
CA MET A 443 0.11 -18.18 12.04
C MET A 443 0.56 -18.58 10.63
N LEU A 444 0.86 -17.59 9.78
CA LEU A 444 1.36 -17.82 8.43
C LEU A 444 2.71 -18.54 8.43
N GLU A 445 3.60 -18.20 9.36
CA GLU A 445 4.89 -18.88 9.52
C GLU A 445 4.71 -20.33 10.02
N GLN A 446 3.77 -20.57 10.95
CA GLN A 446 3.41 -21.93 11.38
C GLN A 446 2.85 -22.77 10.24
N ALA A 447 1.97 -22.19 9.41
CA ALA A 447 1.47 -22.83 8.20
C ALA A 447 2.60 -23.20 7.23
N ALA A 448 3.49 -22.25 6.93
CA ALA A 448 4.63 -22.49 6.04
C ALA A 448 5.60 -23.56 6.59
N LEU A 449 5.78 -23.62 7.91
CA LEU A 449 6.58 -24.65 8.56
C LEU A 449 5.92 -26.04 8.47
N ALA A 450 4.61 -26.11 8.69
CA ALA A 450 3.83 -27.35 8.56
C ALA A 450 3.84 -27.86 7.11
N GLU A 451 3.72 -26.98 6.11
CA GLU A 451 3.76 -27.32 4.69
C GLU A 451 5.11 -27.96 4.32
N ARG A 452 6.22 -27.34 4.75
CA ARG A 452 7.58 -27.88 4.55
C ARG A 452 7.82 -29.24 5.21
N ARG A 453 7.08 -29.54 6.28
CA ARG A 453 7.13 -30.83 6.99
C ARG A 453 6.19 -31.88 6.40
N GLY A 454 5.45 -31.56 5.33
CA GLY A 454 4.47 -32.45 4.73
C GLY A 454 3.26 -32.71 5.64
N ARG A 455 2.85 -31.74 6.45
CA ARG A 455 1.69 -31.83 7.35
C ARG A 455 0.52 -30.98 6.81
N PRO A 456 -0.26 -31.50 5.84
CA PRO A 456 -1.29 -30.71 5.15
C PRO A 456 -2.42 -30.27 6.08
N GLU A 457 -2.82 -31.11 7.05
CA GLU A 457 -3.87 -30.79 8.01
C GLU A 457 -3.50 -29.61 8.93
N GLU A 458 -2.27 -29.62 9.46
CA GLU A 458 -1.74 -28.52 10.27
C GLU A 458 -1.61 -27.23 9.44
N THR A 459 -1.18 -27.35 8.19
CA THR A 459 -1.05 -26.22 7.27
C THR A 459 -2.40 -25.53 7.05
N LEU A 460 -3.42 -26.31 6.66
CA LEU A 460 -4.77 -25.81 6.45
C LEU A 460 -5.36 -25.19 7.72
N ARG A 461 -5.17 -25.83 8.88
CA ARG A 461 -5.63 -25.30 10.16
C ARG A 461 -5.05 -23.92 10.45
N TRP A 462 -3.75 -23.72 10.24
CA TRP A 462 -3.10 -22.43 10.48
C TRP A 462 -3.49 -21.37 9.45
N LEU A 463 -3.59 -21.74 8.17
CA LEU A 463 -4.05 -20.82 7.11
C LEU A 463 -5.50 -20.37 7.35
N GLN A 464 -6.39 -21.29 7.72
CA GLN A 464 -7.78 -20.97 8.03
C GLN A 464 -7.87 -20.04 9.25
N LYS A 465 -7.14 -20.36 10.33
CA LYS A 465 -7.11 -19.49 11.51
C LYS A 465 -6.57 -18.09 11.18
N ALA A 466 -5.53 -18.00 10.36
CA ALA A 466 -4.99 -16.72 9.91
C ALA A 466 -6.01 -15.94 9.08
N HIS A 467 -6.73 -16.61 8.16
CA HIS A 467 -7.81 -16.03 7.38
C HIS A 467 -8.94 -15.48 8.27
N ASP A 468 -9.43 -16.28 9.21
CA ASP A 468 -10.55 -15.94 10.09
C ASP A 468 -10.22 -14.73 10.99
N VAL A 469 -8.98 -14.65 11.48
CA VAL A 469 -8.51 -13.55 12.34
C VAL A 469 -8.22 -12.28 11.53
N ALA A 470 -7.57 -12.41 10.36
CA ALA A 470 -7.20 -11.29 9.52
C ALA A 470 -8.42 -10.59 8.91
N GLY A 471 -9.40 -11.37 8.44
CA GLY A 471 -10.49 -10.90 7.61
C GLY A 471 -9.98 -10.07 6.41
N VAL A 472 -10.64 -8.92 6.16
CA VAL A 472 -10.24 -7.97 5.10
C VAL A 472 -9.04 -7.09 5.46
N LYS A 473 -8.61 -7.08 6.73
CA LYS A 473 -7.55 -6.17 7.20
C LYS A 473 -6.16 -6.61 6.73
N ASP A 474 -5.96 -7.92 6.57
CA ASP A 474 -4.71 -8.49 6.05
C ASP A 474 -5.01 -9.55 4.99
N LEU A 475 -5.05 -9.11 3.74
CA LEU A 475 -5.36 -9.97 2.60
C LEU A 475 -4.31 -11.08 2.40
N ARG A 476 -3.10 -10.96 2.96
CA ARG A 476 -2.02 -11.96 2.78
C ARG A 476 -2.43 -13.34 3.29
N ALA A 477 -3.11 -13.39 4.44
CA ALA A 477 -3.55 -14.64 5.04
C ALA A 477 -4.59 -15.36 4.17
N SER A 478 -5.60 -14.62 3.73
CA SER A 478 -6.67 -15.10 2.86
C SER A 478 -6.14 -15.55 1.49
N LEU A 479 -5.22 -14.78 0.89
CA LEU A 479 -4.59 -15.14 -0.38
C LEU A 479 -3.71 -16.38 -0.26
N ALA A 480 -2.96 -16.52 0.84
CA ALA A 480 -2.15 -17.72 1.09
C ALA A 480 -3.01 -18.99 1.17
N LEU A 481 -4.19 -18.91 1.78
CA LEU A 481 -5.17 -20.00 1.80
C LEU A 481 -5.66 -20.34 0.38
N VAL A 482 -6.10 -19.34 -0.40
CA VAL A 482 -6.53 -19.52 -1.79
C VAL A 482 -5.44 -20.18 -2.64
N ASP A 483 -4.22 -19.66 -2.56
CA ASP A 483 -3.09 -20.20 -3.31
C ASP A 483 -2.72 -21.62 -2.88
N TYR A 484 -2.83 -21.95 -1.59
CA TYR A 484 -2.60 -23.29 -1.08
C TYR A 484 -3.65 -24.28 -1.62
N GLU A 485 -4.94 -23.95 -1.50
CA GLU A 485 -6.03 -24.80 -2.00
C GLU A 485 -5.94 -25.00 -3.52
N LEU A 486 -5.59 -23.95 -4.26
CA LEU A 486 -5.42 -24.03 -5.72
C LEU A 486 -4.25 -24.95 -6.12
N ARG A 487 -3.12 -24.90 -5.41
CA ARG A 487 -1.96 -25.78 -5.67
C ARG A 487 -2.23 -27.25 -5.37
N HIS A 488 -3.13 -27.53 -4.43
CA HIS A 488 -3.49 -28.90 -4.01
C HIS A 488 -4.78 -29.40 -4.68
N ASP A 489 -5.20 -28.78 -5.78
CA ASP A 489 -6.34 -29.17 -6.63
C ASP A 489 -7.70 -29.15 -5.89
N ARG A 490 -7.81 -28.38 -4.79
CA ARG A 490 -9.05 -28.18 -4.02
C ARG A 490 -9.81 -26.98 -4.58
N LEU A 491 -10.16 -27.10 -5.86
CA LEU A 491 -10.76 -26.03 -6.65
C LEU A 491 -12.06 -25.45 -6.05
N PRO A 492 -13.02 -26.24 -5.53
CA PRO A 492 -14.24 -25.68 -4.93
C PRO A 492 -13.95 -24.78 -3.72
N ASP A 493 -13.03 -25.20 -2.86
CA ASP A 493 -12.63 -24.47 -1.66
C ASP A 493 -11.89 -23.18 -2.03
N ALA A 494 -10.94 -23.27 -2.98
CA ALA A 494 -10.24 -22.12 -3.53
C ALA A 494 -11.19 -21.08 -4.15
N LEU A 495 -12.20 -21.55 -4.90
CA LEU A 495 -13.18 -20.67 -5.56
C LEU A 495 -14.10 -19.99 -4.54
N ALA A 496 -14.55 -20.70 -3.51
CA ALA A 496 -15.36 -20.13 -2.44
C ALA A 496 -14.58 -19.04 -1.68
N ALA A 497 -13.35 -19.34 -1.27
CA ALA A 497 -12.48 -18.40 -0.57
C ALA A 497 -12.16 -17.17 -1.42
N ALA A 498 -11.79 -17.35 -2.70
CA ALA A 498 -11.48 -16.26 -3.60
C ALA A 498 -12.70 -15.35 -3.89
N LYS A 499 -13.90 -15.92 -4.05
CA LYS A 499 -15.14 -15.15 -4.24
C LYS A 499 -15.51 -14.34 -2.99
N SER A 500 -15.39 -14.95 -1.81
CA SER A 500 -15.61 -14.25 -0.53
C SER A 500 -14.66 -13.05 -0.39
N LEU A 501 -13.38 -13.26 -0.70
CA LEU A 501 -12.37 -12.21 -0.64
C LEU A 501 -12.65 -11.09 -1.66
N ALA A 502 -13.06 -11.43 -2.88
CA ALA A 502 -13.41 -10.46 -3.91
C ALA A 502 -14.68 -9.66 -3.56
N ALA A 503 -15.65 -10.26 -2.87
CA ALA A 503 -16.81 -9.53 -2.38
C ALA A 503 -16.43 -8.49 -1.30
N ALA A 504 -15.43 -8.82 -0.48
CA ALA A 504 -15.01 -8.00 0.63
C ALA A 504 -13.97 -6.91 0.25
N ALA A 505 -13.21 -7.14 -0.83
CA ALA A 505 -12.22 -6.21 -1.37
C ALA A 505 -12.28 -6.17 -2.92
N PRO A 506 -13.36 -5.61 -3.50
CA PRO A 506 -13.66 -5.71 -4.93
C PRO A 506 -12.65 -5.01 -5.85
N ASP A 507 -11.97 -3.97 -5.35
CA ASP A 507 -10.98 -3.20 -6.12
C ASP A 507 -9.53 -3.63 -5.83
N SER A 508 -9.34 -4.68 -5.03
CA SER A 508 -8.00 -5.14 -4.68
C SER A 508 -7.40 -5.96 -5.82
N LEU A 509 -6.38 -5.41 -6.49
CA LEU A 509 -5.68 -6.07 -7.59
C LEU A 509 -5.21 -7.50 -7.24
N PRO A 510 -4.51 -7.77 -6.11
CA PRO A 510 -4.11 -9.13 -5.76
C PRO A 510 -5.28 -10.12 -5.64
N VAL A 511 -6.43 -9.65 -5.15
CA VAL A 511 -7.63 -10.47 -4.98
C VAL A 511 -8.27 -10.80 -6.33
N LEU A 512 -8.37 -9.80 -7.21
CA LEU A 512 -8.90 -9.98 -8.57
C LEU A 512 -8.04 -10.96 -9.37
N LEU A 513 -6.70 -10.86 -9.24
CA LEU A 513 -5.77 -11.78 -9.89
C LEU A 513 -5.88 -13.20 -9.33
N ALA A 514 -6.00 -13.37 -8.01
CA ALA A 514 -6.19 -14.68 -7.39
C ALA A 514 -7.49 -15.33 -7.87
N LEU A 515 -8.61 -14.59 -7.85
CA LEU A 515 -9.89 -15.08 -8.35
C LEU A 515 -9.82 -15.49 -9.84
N ALA A 516 -9.17 -14.67 -10.68
CA ALA A 516 -8.98 -14.98 -12.09
C ALA A 516 -8.18 -16.28 -12.30
N ARG A 517 -7.11 -16.50 -11.54
CA ARG A 517 -6.32 -17.75 -11.61
C ARG A 517 -7.15 -18.98 -11.20
N VAL A 518 -7.95 -18.86 -10.14
CA VAL A 518 -8.85 -19.94 -9.70
C VAL A 518 -9.91 -20.23 -10.76
N GLN A 519 -10.52 -19.20 -11.35
CA GLN A 519 -11.51 -19.35 -12.43
C GLN A 519 -10.91 -19.99 -13.68
N LEU A 520 -9.71 -19.57 -14.09
CA LEU A 520 -8.98 -20.17 -15.21
C LEU A 520 -8.70 -21.66 -14.96
N ARG A 521 -8.29 -22.02 -13.74
CA ARG A 521 -8.07 -23.42 -13.37
C ARG A 521 -9.36 -24.23 -13.40
N GLY A 522 -10.49 -23.61 -13.05
CA GLY A 522 -11.82 -24.21 -13.14
C GLY A 522 -12.50 -24.11 -14.51
N ALA A 523 -11.77 -23.70 -15.56
CA ALA A 523 -12.30 -23.49 -16.91
C ALA A 523 -13.45 -22.46 -17.01
N ASP A 524 -13.63 -21.60 -16.01
CA ASP A 524 -14.56 -20.46 -16.03
C ASP A 524 -13.92 -19.26 -16.74
N ALA A 525 -13.76 -19.38 -18.07
CA ALA A 525 -13.17 -18.31 -18.87
C ALA A 525 -13.98 -17.02 -18.79
N ALA A 526 -15.32 -17.09 -18.75
CA ALA A 526 -16.19 -15.92 -18.68
C ALA A 526 -15.99 -15.14 -17.38
N GLY A 527 -15.96 -15.84 -16.24
CA GLY A 527 -15.66 -15.25 -14.94
C GLY A 527 -14.25 -14.66 -14.89
N ALA A 528 -13.24 -15.38 -15.39
CA ALA A 528 -11.86 -14.89 -15.44
C ALA A 528 -11.76 -13.58 -16.23
N ARG A 529 -12.45 -13.44 -17.36
CA ARG A 529 -12.48 -12.19 -18.15
C ARG A 529 -13.05 -11.01 -17.37
N ALA A 530 -14.13 -11.22 -16.63
CA ALA A 530 -14.72 -10.17 -15.80
C ALA A 530 -13.75 -9.71 -14.70
N SER A 531 -13.15 -10.65 -13.97
CA SER A 531 -12.17 -10.35 -12.92
C SER A 531 -10.91 -9.66 -13.47
N LEU A 532 -10.41 -10.09 -14.63
CA LEU A 532 -9.23 -9.50 -15.27
C LEU A 532 -9.51 -8.11 -15.87
N THR A 533 -10.73 -7.87 -16.35
CA THR A 533 -11.15 -6.53 -16.78
C THR A 533 -11.15 -5.56 -15.59
N ALA A 534 -11.65 -5.98 -14.43
CA ALA A 534 -11.57 -5.20 -13.20
C ALA A 534 -10.11 -5.00 -12.76
N ALA A 535 -9.29 -6.05 -12.80
CA ALA A 535 -7.87 -5.99 -12.46
C ALA A 535 -7.12 -4.96 -13.33
N GLY A 536 -7.37 -4.94 -14.64
CA GLY A 536 -6.78 -3.98 -15.56
C GLY A 536 -7.16 -2.52 -15.28
N ARG A 537 -8.31 -2.27 -14.65
CA ARG A 537 -8.74 -0.92 -14.21
C ARG A 537 -8.12 -0.53 -12.87
N ALA A 538 -7.98 -1.48 -11.95
CA ALA A 538 -7.40 -1.27 -10.62
C ALA A 538 -5.85 -1.23 -10.62
N ALA A 539 -5.22 -1.71 -11.70
CA ALA A 539 -3.77 -1.80 -11.80
C ALA A 539 -3.08 -0.43 -11.75
N PRO A 540 -1.96 -0.30 -11.00
CA PRO A 540 -1.13 0.89 -11.05
C PRO A 540 -0.48 1.04 -12.44
N TYR A 541 0.03 2.24 -12.73
CA TYR A 541 0.78 2.52 -13.96
C TYR A 541 2.17 1.85 -13.94
N ASP A 542 2.19 0.53 -14.04
CA ASP A 542 3.38 -0.32 -14.04
C ASP A 542 3.33 -1.32 -15.20
N ALA A 543 4.39 -1.37 -15.99
CA ALA A 543 4.45 -2.23 -17.17
C ALA A 543 4.42 -3.72 -16.83
N GLY A 544 5.06 -4.13 -15.73
CA GLY A 544 5.16 -5.54 -15.34
C GLY A 544 3.80 -6.11 -14.92
N VAL A 545 3.05 -5.35 -14.12
CA VAL A 545 1.69 -5.71 -13.68
C VAL A 545 0.75 -5.87 -14.88
N HIS A 546 0.76 -4.91 -15.80
CA HIS A 546 -0.08 -4.97 -16.98
C HIS A 546 0.26 -6.15 -17.91
N VAL A 547 1.55 -6.51 -18.02
CA VAL A 547 1.97 -7.72 -18.74
C VAL A 547 1.46 -9.00 -18.06
N GLU A 548 1.47 -9.07 -16.73
CA GLU A 548 0.89 -10.22 -16.00
C GLU A 548 -0.61 -10.36 -16.27
N ILE A 549 -1.36 -9.26 -16.19
CA ILE A 549 -2.80 -9.24 -16.50
C ILE A 549 -3.05 -9.69 -17.94
N ALA A 550 -2.28 -9.19 -18.90
CA ALA A 550 -2.41 -9.57 -20.30
C ALA A 550 -2.19 -11.07 -20.54
N LEU A 551 -1.24 -11.70 -19.85
CA LEU A 551 -1.02 -13.14 -19.94
C LEU A 551 -2.21 -13.96 -19.43
N LEU A 552 -2.81 -13.53 -18.31
CA LEU A 552 -4.02 -14.17 -17.80
C LEU A 552 -5.22 -13.93 -18.73
N GLN A 553 -5.32 -12.75 -19.35
CA GLN A 553 -6.35 -12.45 -20.35
C GLN A 553 -6.20 -13.31 -21.60
N LEU A 554 -4.97 -13.51 -22.08
CA LEU A 554 -4.67 -14.46 -23.16
C LEU A 554 -5.08 -15.89 -22.79
N ALA A 555 -4.82 -16.34 -21.56
CA ALA A 555 -5.27 -17.64 -21.07
C ALA A 555 -6.80 -17.73 -21.00
N ALA A 556 -7.50 -16.62 -20.71
CA ALA A 556 -8.95 -16.51 -20.77
C ALA A 556 -9.51 -16.34 -22.19
N ALA A 557 -8.65 -16.35 -23.22
CA ALA A 557 -8.97 -16.02 -24.62
C ALA A 557 -9.61 -14.62 -24.81
N ASP A 558 -9.28 -13.66 -23.96
CA ASP A 558 -9.69 -12.26 -24.05
C ASP A 558 -8.61 -11.41 -24.74
N LEU A 559 -8.64 -11.46 -26.06
CA LEU A 559 -7.69 -10.73 -26.92
C LEU A 559 -7.83 -9.20 -26.79
N SER A 560 -9.05 -8.70 -26.57
CA SER A 560 -9.33 -7.27 -26.45
C SER A 560 -8.81 -6.72 -25.12
N GLY A 561 -9.07 -7.42 -24.03
CA GLY A 561 -8.52 -7.08 -22.71
C GLY A 561 -7.00 -7.16 -22.69
N ALA A 562 -6.42 -8.22 -23.27
CA ALA A 562 -4.97 -8.37 -23.38
C ALA A 562 -4.33 -7.19 -24.15
N ALA A 563 -4.91 -6.79 -25.29
CA ALA A 563 -4.45 -5.63 -26.05
C ALA A 563 -4.47 -4.34 -25.20
N TYR A 564 -5.58 -4.08 -24.49
CA TYR A 564 -5.71 -2.92 -23.62
C TYR A 564 -4.62 -2.88 -22.53
N SER A 565 -4.40 -4.01 -21.84
CA SER A 565 -3.38 -4.11 -20.81
C SER A 565 -1.97 -3.90 -21.38
N LEU A 566 -1.67 -4.48 -22.54
CA LEU A 566 -0.38 -4.31 -23.21
C LEU A 566 -0.15 -2.88 -23.71
N ASP A 567 -1.18 -2.19 -24.20
CA ASP A 567 -1.10 -0.77 -24.54
C ASP A 567 -0.78 0.08 -23.30
N LYS A 568 -1.37 -0.24 -22.13
CA LYS A 568 -1.01 0.41 -20.87
C LYS A 568 0.43 0.10 -20.44
N ALA A 569 0.88 -1.13 -20.62
CA ALA A 569 2.26 -1.51 -20.34
C ALA A 569 3.25 -0.71 -21.21
N LEU A 570 2.95 -0.56 -22.51
CA LEU A 570 3.78 0.19 -23.47
C LEU A 570 3.67 1.70 -23.28
N ALA A 571 2.56 2.23 -22.78
CA ALA A 571 2.49 3.62 -22.35
C ALA A 571 3.45 3.87 -21.17
N ALA A 572 3.53 2.95 -20.21
CA ALA A 572 4.42 3.05 -19.05
C ALA A 572 5.90 2.82 -19.41
N ARG A 573 6.17 1.85 -20.30
CA ARG A 573 7.51 1.56 -20.83
C ARG A 573 7.43 1.24 -22.32
N PRO A 574 7.64 2.24 -23.20
CA PRO A 574 7.52 2.06 -24.66
C PRO A 574 8.44 0.98 -25.25
N ASP A 575 9.57 0.74 -24.60
CA ASP A 575 10.61 -0.18 -25.07
C ASP A 575 10.54 -1.56 -24.38
N ASP A 576 9.45 -1.87 -23.68
CA ASP A 576 9.27 -3.18 -23.03
C ASP A 576 9.11 -4.31 -24.08
N LEU A 577 10.20 -5.03 -24.33
CA LEU A 577 10.26 -6.07 -25.36
C LEU A 577 9.21 -7.17 -25.15
N ARG A 578 8.91 -7.53 -23.90
CA ARG A 578 7.94 -8.59 -23.59
C ARG A 578 6.53 -8.11 -23.91
N ALA A 579 6.19 -6.87 -23.54
CA ALA A 579 4.90 -6.28 -23.90
C ALA A 579 4.73 -6.13 -25.42
N GLN A 580 5.78 -5.71 -26.13
CA GLN A 580 5.75 -5.61 -27.60
C GLN A 580 5.50 -6.96 -28.27
N ALA A 581 6.22 -8.01 -27.83
CA ALA A 581 6.08 -9.36 -28.40
C ALA A 581 4.68 -9.96 -28.13
N LEU A 582 4.16 -9.82 -26.92
CA LEU A 582 2.81 -10.27 -26.58
C LEU A 582 1.74 -9.50 -27.36
N LEU A 583 1.94 -8.21 -27.61
CA LEU A 583 0.99 -7.42 -28.40
C LEU A 583 1.02 -7.83 -29.88
N THR A 584 2.20 -8.15 -30.43
CA THR A 584 2.31 -8.77 -31.76
C THR A 584 1.51 -10.07 -31.84
N GLU A 585 1.60 -10.93 -30.82
CA GLU A 585 0.83 -12.18 -30.77
C GLU A 585 -0.69 -11.92 -30.70
N VAL A 586 -1.12 -10.95 -29.88
CA VAL A 586 -2.52 -10.54 -29.78
C VAL A 586 -3.04 -10.00 -31.12
N GLU A 587 -2.28 -9.11 -31.78
CA GLU A 587 -2.58 -8.57 -33.10
C GLU A 587 -2.72 -9.70 -34.13
N MET A 588 -1.81 -10.68 -34.10
CA MET A 588 -1.86 -11.85 -34.98
C MET A 588 -3.12 -12.69 -34.76
N ARG A 589 -3.46 -13.02 -33.51
CA ARG A 589 -4.68 -13.79 -33.16
C ARG A 589 -5.98 -13.04 -33.49
N ARG A 590 -5.95 -11.70 -33.55
CA ARG A 590 -7.07 -10.86 -33.99
C ARG A 590 -7.17 -10.72 -35.51
N GLY A 591 -6.22 -11.27 -36.27
CA GLY A 591 -6.14 -11.12 -37.73
C GLY A 591 -5.54 -9.79 -38.19
N GLU A 592 -4.99 -8.98 -37.28
CA GLU A 592 -4.38 -7.68 -37.57
C GLU A 592 -2.92 -7.85 -38.04
N LEU A 593 -2.71 -8.70 -39.05
CA LEU A 593 -1.39 -9.19 -39.46
C LEU A 593 -0.44 -8.09 -39.94
N ASP A 594 -0.95 -6.96 -40.46
CA ASP A 594 -0.12 -5.83 -40.89
C ASP A 594 0.46 -5.06 -39.70
N LYS A 595 -0.32 -4.87 -38.63
CA LYS A 595 0.16 -4.25 -37.39
C LYS A 595 1.19 -5.15 -36.70
N ALA A 596 0.86 -6.45 -36.60
CA ALA A 596 1.77 -7.45 -36.07
C ALA A 596 3.11 -7.45 -36.82
N GLN A 597 3.07 -7.40 -38.16
CA GLN A 597 4.27 -7.35 -38.99
C GLN A 597 5.07 -6.07 -38.77
N ALA A 598 4.43 -4.90 -38.75
CA ALA A 598 5.12 -3.62 -38.51
C ALA A 598 5.85 -3.62 -37.15
N ARG A 599 5.19 -4.15 -36.11
CA ARG A 599 5.76 -4.27 -34.76
C ARG A 599 6.92 -5.27 -34.72
N ALA A 600 6.76 -6.45 -35.30
CA ALA A 600 7.82 -7.46 -35.38
C ALA A 600 9.06 -6.94 -36.13
N GLN A 601 8.87 -6.19 -37.22
CA GLN A 601 9.96 -5.53 -37.93
C GLN A 601 10.63 -4.43 -37.09
N GLN A 602 9.86 -3.66 -36.31
CA GLN A 602 10.43 -2.68 -35.39
C GLN A 602 11.28 -3.36 -34.30
N ILE A 603 10.79 -4.45 -33.72
CA ILE A 603 11.53 -5.27 -32.76
C ILE A 603 12.85 -5.74 -33.41
N LEU A 604 12.80 -6.31 -34.61
CA LEU A 604 13.99 -6.80 -35.32
C LEU A 604 15.00 -5.68 -35.64
N ARG A 605 14.54 -4.48 -36.02
CA ARG A 605 15.42 -3.34 -36.29
C ARG A 605 16.13 -2.83 -35.02
N ARG A 606 15.45 -2.87 -33.88
CA ARG A 606 16.00 -2.38 -32.60
C ARG A 606 16.88 -3.41 -31.92
N GLU A 607 16.50 -4.68 -32.00
CA GLU A 607 17.16 -5.81 -31.36
C GLU A 607 17.65 -6.83 -32.42
N PRO A 608 18.55 -6.45 -33.34
CA PRO A 608 18.94 -7.29 -34.47
C PRO A 608 19.71 -8.56 -34.05
N ARG A 609 20.16 -8.63 -32.79
CA ARG A 609 20.86 -9.78 -32.20
C ARG A 609 19.95 -10.68 -31.36
N ARG A 610 18.64 -10.40 -31.31
CA ARG A 610 17.65 -11.22 -30.59
C ARG A 610 16.77 -11.94 -31.61
N ALA A 611 16.52 -13.22 -31.40
CA ALA A 611 15.71 -14.03 -32.31
C ALA A 611 14.25 -13.57 -32.39
N ILE A 612 13.73 -12.96 -31.32
CA ILE A 612 12.30 -12.72 -31.12
C ILE A 612 11.62 -11.98 -32.28
N GLY A 613 12.27 -10.97 -32.87
CA GLY A 613 11.72 -10.24 -34.01
C GLY A 613 11.57 -11.14 -35.25
N SER A 614 12.57 -11.97 -35.54
CA SER A 614 12.53 -12.92 -36.66
C SER A 614 11.58 -14.09 -36.37
N SER A 615 11.52 -14.61 -35.13
CA SER A 615 10.54 -15.63 -34.74
C SER A 615 9.11 -15.15 -34.94
N LEU A 616 8.78 -13.93 -34.52
CA LEU A 616 7.45 -13.34 -34.73
C LEU A 616 7.12 -13.14 -36.21
N LEU A 617 8.09 -12.73 -37.04
CA LEU A 617 7.89 -12.65 -38.49
C LEU A 617 7.63 -14.03 -39.12
N GLY A 618 8.26 -15.08 -38.60
CA GLY A 618 7.97 -16.46 -38.99
C GLY A 618 6.54 -16.87 -38.64
N ASP A 619 6.11 -16.58 -37.41
CA ASP A 619 4.74 -16.86 -36.95
C ASP A 619 3.69 -16.13 -37.79
N ILE A 620 3.94 -14.86 -38.11
CA ILE A 620 3.05 -14.04 -38.96
C ILE A 620 3.01 -14.58 -40.38
N ALA A 621 4.13 -15.04 -40.94
CA ALA A 621 4.17 -15.66 -42.26
C ALA A 621 3.35 -16.96 -42.31
N LEU A 622 3.43 -17.81 -41.28
CA LEU A 622 2.55 -18.98 -41.15
C LEU A 622 1.08 -18.58 -41.09
N ALA A 623 0.73 -17.56 -40.30
CA ALA A 623 -0.64 -17.06 -40.19
C ALA A 623 -1.17 -16.50 -41.53
N ARG A 624 -0.29 -16.03 -42.43
CA ARG A 624 -0.62 -15.60 -43.79
C ARG A 624 -0.71 -16.76 -44.80
N GLY A 625 -0.36 -17.98 -44.40
CA GLY A 625 -0.28 -19.12 -45.30
C GLY A 625 0.98 -19.13 -46.19
N ASP A 626 2.06 -18.48 -45.76
CA ASP A 626 3.36 -18.46 -46.46
C ASP A 626 4.41 -19.28 -45.68
N PRO A 627 4.42 -20.63 -45.86
CA PRO A 627 5.34 -21.50 -45.13
C PRO A 627 6.79 -21.34 -45.56
N GLN A 628 7.05 -20.88 -46.80
CA GLN A 628 8.42 -20.65 -47.28
C GLN A 628 9.04 -19.46 -46.55
N ARG A 629 8.32 -18.35 -46.47
CA ARG A 629 8.79 -17.18 -45.74
C ARG A 629 8.93 -17.45 -44.24
N ALA A 630 8.03 -18.23 -43.67
CA ALA A 630 8.14 -18.67 -42.28
C ALA A 630 9.45 -19.43 -42.02
N LEU A 631 9.77 -20.41 -42.88
CA LEU A 631 11.01 -21.18 -42.78
C LEU A 631 12.26 -20.30 -42.83
N GLU A 632 12.29 -19.32 -43.74
CA GLU A 632 13.39 -18.35 -43.82
C GLU A 632 13.57 -17.55 -42.52
N MET A 633 12.46 -17.05 -41.97
CA MET A 633 12.49 -16.23 -40.76
C MET A 633 12.87 -17.04 -39.52
N TYR A 634 12.39 -18.28 -39.39
CA TYR A 634 12.82 -19.17 -38.30
C TYR A 634 14.28 -19.59 -38.44
N ARG A 635 14.78 -19.80 -39.67
CA ARG A 635 16.19 -20.08 -39.91
C ARG A 635 17.06 -18.90 -39.50
N HIS A 636 16.65 -17.68 -39.86
CA HIS A 636 17.33 -16.46 -39.44
C HIS A 636 17.30 -16.27 -37.91
N ALA A 637 16.16 -16.51 -37.27
CA ALA A 637 16.01 -16.46 -35.81
C ALA A 637 16.98 -17.44 -35.12
N HIS A 638 17.04 -18.69 -35.58
CA HIS A 638 17.94 -19.70 -35.02
C HIS A 638 19.42 -19.40 -35.28
N GLN A 639 19.77 -18.76 -36.40
CA GLN A 639 21.15 -18.35 -36.69
C GLN A 639 21.63 -17.21 -35.77
N ILE A 640 20.75 -16.27 -35.43
CA ILE A 640 21.08 -15.13 -34.58
C ILE A 640 21.20 -15.51 -33.11
N GLU A 641 20.20 -16.21 -32.59
CA GLU A 641 20.12 -16.61 -31.18
C GLU A 641 19.66 -18.08 -31.12
N PRO A 642 20.61 -19.02 -31.29
CA PRO A 642 20.32 -20.45 -31.21
C PRO A 642 19.78 -20.82 -29.82
N SER A 643 18.58 -21.40 -29.77
CA SER A 643 17.96 -21.90 -28.54
C SER A 643 17.03 -23.06 -28.86
N ALA A 644 16.58 -23.78 -27.83
CA ALA A 644 15.59 -24.86 -27.99
C ALA A 644 14.28 -24.36 -28.62
N ASP A 645 13.85 -23.12 -28.31
CA ASP A 645 12.64 -22.52 -28.90
C ASP A 645 12.82 -22.23 -30.40
N THR A 646 13.92 -21.55 -30.77
CA THR A 646 14.18 -21.21 -32.18
C THR A 646 14.43 -22.46 -33.01
N LEU A 647 15.09 -23.47 -32.44
CA LEU A 647 15.24 -24.78 -33.05
C LEU A 647 13.88 -25.44 -33.25
N GLY A 648 13.04 -25.52 -32.21
CA GLY A 648 11.72 -26.15 -32.29
C GLY A 648 10.83 -25.53 -33.37
N ARG A 649 10.81 -24.19 -33.47
CA ARG A 649 10.09 -23.48 -34.54
C ARG A 649 10.63 -23.82 -35.93
N LEU A 650 11.95 -23.82 -36.08
CA LEU A 650 12.62 -24.17 -37.33
C LEU A 650 12.34 -25.64 -37.73
N LEU A 651 12.44 -26.58 -36.80
CA LEU A 651 12.17 -28.00 -37.04
C LEU A 651 10.72 -28.23 -37.48
N ARG A 652 9.74 -27.61 -36.80
CA ARG A 652 8.33 -27.72 -37.18
C ARG A 652 8.05 -27.16 -38.58
N SER A 653 8.73 -26.07 -38.96
CA SER A 653 8.59 -25.48 -40.30
C SER A 653 9.35 -26.24 -41.38
N LEU A 654 10.44 -26.92 -41.03
CA LEU A 654 11.31 -27.63 -41.98
C LEU A 654 10.83 -29.06 -42.25
N ALA A 655 10.36 -29.78 -41.21
CA ALA A 655 10.04 -31.20 -41.29
C ALA A 655 9.03 -31.60 -42.39
N PRO A 656 7.98 -30.81 -42.69
CA PRO A 656 7.06 -31.13 -43.79
C PRO A 656 7.72 -31.11 -45.18
N HIS A 657 8.84 -30.39 -45.33
CA HIS A 657 9.54 -30.22 -46.61
C HIS A 657 10.84 -31.03 -46.69
N ASP A 658 11.54 -31.18 -45.57
CA ASP A 658 12.83 -31.86 -45.45
C ASP A 658 12.96 -32.51 -44.05
N ALA A 659 12.29 -33.64 -43.87
CA ALA A 659 12.34 -34.39 -42.62
C ALA A 659 13.74 -34.88 -42.26
N ALA A 660 14.57 -35.24 -43.26
CA ALA A 660 15.93 -35.70 -43.05
C ALA A 660 16.84 -34.55 -42.57
N GLY A 661 16.74 -33.36 -43.18
CA GLY A 661 17.46 -32.18 -42.75
C GLY A 661 17.02 -31.68 -41.37
N ALA A 662 15.73 -31.73 -41.06
CA ALA A 662 15.22 -31.44 -39.72
C ALA A 662 15.78 -32.41 -38.67
N GLU A 663 15.80 -33.70 -38.96
CA GLU A 663 16.44 -34.68 -38.07
C GLU A 663 17.94 -34.40 -37.89
N ALA A 664 18.68 -34.17 -38.98
CA ALA A 664 20.11 -33.90 -38.92
C ALA A 664 20.41 -32.64 -38.08
N LEU A 665 19.56 -31.61 -38.17
CA LEU A 665 19.67 -30.40 -37.39
C LEU A 665 19.42 -30.65 -35.89
N ALA A 666 18.36 -31.38 -35.54
CA ALA A 666 18.10 -31.78 -34.15
C ALA A 666 19.22 -32.67 -33.59
N ARG A 667 19.68 -33.63 -34.42
CA ARG A 667 20.92 -34.43 -34.33
C ARG A 667 22.08 -33.60 -33.79
N LYS A 668 22.44 -32.61 -34.59
CA LYS A 668 23.56 -31.70 -34.38
C LYS A 668 23.39 -30.86 -33.11
N TRP A 669 22.19 -30.36 -32.82
CA TRP A 669 21.93 -29.60 -31.61
C TRP A 669 22.17 -30.44 -30.34
N LEU A 670 21.60 -31.64 -30.30
CA LEU A 670 21.68 -32.54 -29.14
C LEU A 670 23.10 -33.10 -28.92
N ALA A 671 23.94 -33.16 -29.96
CA ALA A 671 25.36 -33.47 -29.79
C ALA A 671 26.10 -32.41 -28.94
N GLY A 672 25.70 -31.14 -29.04
CA GLY A 672 26.23 -30.04 -28.21
C GLY A 672 25.43 -29.79 -26.92
N HIS A 673 24.18 -30.23 -26.86
CA HIS A 673 23.25 -30.02 -25.75
C HIS A 673 22.59 -31.34 -25.33
N PRO A 674 23.35 -32.32 -24.83
CA PRO A 674 22.82 -33.65 -24.52
C PRO A 674 21.76 -33.63 -23.42
N ASP A 675 21.73 -32.58 -22.59
CA ASP A 675 20.81 -32.37 -21.47
C ASP A 675 19.61 -31.46 -21.81
N ASP A 676 19.26 -31.30 -23.10
CA ASP A 676 18.07 -30.57 -23.54
C ASP A 676 16.87 -31.51 -23.81
N PRO A 677 15.96 -31.70 -22.82
CA PRO A 677 14.81 -32.59 -22.97
C PRO A 677 13.79 -32.08 -23.98
N ALA A 678 13.66 -30.76 -24.17
CA ALA A 678 12.67 -30.19 -25.08
C ALA A 678 13.04 -30.50 -26.53
N SER A 679 14.30 -30.28 -26.90
CA SER A 679 14.80 -30.59 -28.24
C SER A 679 14.83 -32.11 -28.49
N ARG A 680 15.14 -32.92 -27.46
CA ARG A 680 15.09 -34.39 -27.57
C ARG A 680 13.67 -34.91 -27.81
N ARG A 681 12.66 -34.34 -27.14
CA ARG A 681 11.26 -34.65 -27.43
C ARG A 681 10.89 -34.32 -28.88
N GLN A 682 11.28 -33.14 -29.38
CA GLN A 682 11.00 -32.76 -30.77
C GLN A 682 11.64 -33.71 -31.79
N LEU A 683 12.86 -34.20 -31.53
CA LEU A 683 13.50 -35.24 -32.34
C LEU A 683 12.72 -36.56 -32.28
N ALA A 684 12.36 -37.01 -31.08
CA ALA A 684 11.61 -38.26 -30.90
C ALA A 684 10.26 -38.22 -31.64
N GLU A 685 9.51 -37.14 -31.51
CA GLU A 685 8.26 -36.92 -32.25
C GLU A 685 8.46 -36.91 -33.77
N LEU A 686 9.55 -36.30 -34.25
CA LEU A 686 9.89 -36.28 -35.69
C LEU A 686 10.18 -37.69 -36.21
N LEU A 687 10.89 -38.51 -35.44
CA LEU A 687 11.17 -39.91 -35.76
C LEU A 687 9.89 -40.76 -35.78
N VAL A 688 8.98 -40.54 -34.82
CA VAL A 688 7.65 -41.18 -34.80
C VAL A 688 6.86 -40.82 -36.06
N ARG A 689 6.82 -39.54 -36.44
CA ARG A 689 6.11 -39.08 -37.65
C ARG A 689 6.70 -39.68 -38.94
N ARG A 690 8.01 -39.91 -38.98
CA ARG A 690 8.68 -40.59 -40.10
C ARG A 690 8.45 -42.10 -40.13
N GLY A 691 7.97 -42.69 -39.02
CA GLY A 691 7.82 -44.14 -38.87
C GLY A 691 9.05 -44.86 -38.34
N ASP A 692 10.12 -44.13 -37.97
CA ASP A 692 11.35 -44.72 -37.42
C ASP A 692 11.21 -44.95 -35.90
N MET A 693 10.41 -45.95 -35.55
CA MET A 693 10.09 -46.27 -34.16
C MET A 693 11.31 -46.74 -33.36
N ALA A 694 12.28 -47.38 -34.02
CA ALA A 694 13.49 -47.87 -33.37
C ALA A 694 14.37 -46.70 -32.90
N ALA A 695 14.57 -45.68 -33.75
CA ALA A 695 15.29 -44.48 -33.33
C ALA A 695 14.48 -43.66 -32.31
N ALA A 696 13.16 -43.55 -32.49
CA ALA A 696 12.29 -42.84 -31.54
C ALA A 696 12.35 -43.45 -30.13
N ARG A 697 12.39 -44.78 -30.03
CA ARG A 697 12.55 -45.50 -28.75
C ARG A 697 13.81 -45.03 -28.01
N VAL A 698 14.95 -44.97 -28.70
CA VAL A 698 16.23 -44.56 -28.09
C VAL A 698 16.11 -43.17 -27.49
N GLU A 699 15.53 -42.21 -28.22
CA GLU A 699 15.37 -40.84 -27.75
C GLU A 699 14.38 -40.74 -26.59
N TYR A 700 13.27 -41.47 -26.60
CA TYR A 700 12.32 -41.50 -25.48
C TYR A 700 12.88 -42.19 -24.24
N GLU A 701 13.71 -43.23 -24.37
CA GLU A 701 14.40 -43.86 -23.23
C GLU A 701 15.40 -42.90 -22.58
N LEU A 702 16.14 -42.14 -23.40
CA LEU A 702 17.01 -41.07 -22.91
C LEU A 702 16.21 -39.96 -22.23
N LEU A 703 15.09 -39.55 -22.82
CA LEU A 703 14.20 -38.54 -22.25
C LEU A 703 13.63 -39.00 -20.91
N ARG A 704 13.21 -40.26 -20.79
CA ARG A 704 12.76 -40.85 -19.51
C ARG A 704 13.83 -40.78 -18.42
N ARG A 705 15.12 -40.97 -18.76
CA ARG A 705 16.20 -40.83 -17.77
C ARG A 705 16.37 -39.39 -17.29
N GLN A 706 16.15 -38.42 -18.18
CA GLN A 706 16.22 -36.99 -17.86
C GLN A 706 14.99 -36.49 -17.11
N THR A 707 13.83 -37.09 -17.37
CA THR A 707 12.54 -36.72 -16.77
C THR A 707 11.81 -37.95 -16.21
N PRO A 708 12.29 -38.57 -15.10
CA PRO A 708 11.80 -39.89 -14.64
C PRO A 708 10.33 -39.95 -14.22
N GLY A 709 9.70 -38.81 -13.95
CA GLY A 709 8.28 -38.69 -13.57
C GLY A 709 7.40 -37.96 -14.58
N ASP A 710 7.92 -37.65 -15.78
CA ASP A 710 7.11 -37.01 -16.82
C ASP A 710 6.14 -38.02 -17.43
N VAL A 711 4.87 -37.88 -17.05
CA VAL A 711 3.78 -38.76 -17.47
C VAL A 711 3.59 -38.76 -18.98
N GLY A 712 3.79 -37.62 -19.64
CA GLY A 712 3.69 -37.53 -21.11
C GLY A 712 4.78 -38.37 -21.78
N VAL A 713 6.02 -38.27 -21.30
CA VAL A 713 7.15 -39.07 -21.82
C VAL A 713 6.91 -40.56 -21.62
N LEU A 714 6.41 -40.96 -20.44
CA LEU A 714 6.10 -42.37 -20.17
C LEU A 714 4.97 -42.86 -21.10
N ASN A 715 3.94 -42.07 -21.31
CA ASN A 715 2.84 -42.39 -22.21
C ASN A 715 3.30 -42.54 -23.67
N ASP A 716 4.08 -41.59 -24.17
CA ASP A 716 4.59 -41.60 -25.54
C ASP A 716 5.58 -42.74 -25.76
N LEU A 717 6.46 -43.01 -24.78
CA LEU A 717 7.36 -44.16 -24.80
C LEU A 717 6.59 -45.48 -24.81
N ALA A 718 5.52 -45.61 -24.02
CA ALA A 718 4.69 -46.82 -24.01
C ALA A 718 4.06 -47.09 -25.38
N ASN A 719 3.57 -46.05 -26.06
CA ASN A 719 3.05 -46.14 -27.42
C ASN A 719 4.13 -46.54 -28.44
N VAL A 720 5.33 -45.97 -28.34
CA VAL A 720 6.47 -46.35 -29.21
C VAL A 720 6.88 -47.80 -28.96
N LEU A 721 6.98 -48.23 -27.69
CA LEU A 721 7.33 -49.60 -27.30
C LEU A 721 6.31 -50.61 -27.83
N LEU A 722 5.02 -50.28 -27.78
CA LEU A 722 3.96 -51.11 -28.35
C LEU A 722 4.17 -51.32 -29.86
N ARG A 723 4.46 -50.25 -30.61
CA ARG A 723 4.65 -50.31 -32.07
C ARG A 723 5.89 -51.08 -32.51
N VAL A 724 6.94 -51.12 -31.68
CA VAL A 724 8.13 -51.96 -31.93
C VAL A 724 7.99 -53.38 -31.37
N GLY A 725 6.88 -53.71 -30.71
CA GLY A 725 6.63 -55.03 -30.13
C GLY A 725 7.45 -55.34 -28.87
N ASP A 726 7.88 -54.32 -28.12
CA ASP A 726 8.63 -54.52 -26.88
C ASP A 726 7.70 -54.77 -25.67
N ALA A 727 7.99 -55.83 -24.91
CA ALA A 727 7.21 -56.23 -23.74
C ALA A 727 7.19 -55.19 -22.60
N GLN A 728 8.13 -54.23 -22.60
CA GLN A 728 8.18 -53.11 -21.66
C GLN A 728 7.04 -52.10 -21.84
N ALA A 729 6.29 -52.14 -22.96
CA ALA A 729 5.16 -51.24 -23.19
C ALA A 729 4.14 -51.26 -22.03
N GLY A 730 3.78 -52.45 -21.54
CA GLY A 730 2.82 -52.63 -20.44
C GLY A 730 3.30 -52.02 -19.12
N PRO A 731 4.48 -52.42 -18.60
CA PRO A 731 5.05 -51.83 -17.40
C PRO A 731 5.18 -50.30 -17.45
N VAL A 732 5.62 -49.74 -18.58
CA VAL A 732 5.76 -48.28 -18.72
C VAL A 732 4.39 -47.57 -18.71
N ALA A 733 3.37 -48.15 -19.37
CA ALA A 733 2.02 -47.60 -19.34
C ALA A 733 1.39 -47.63 -17.93
N GLU A 734 1.56 -48.73 -17.19
CA GLU A 734 1.06 -48.84 -15.80
C GLU A 734 1.80 -47.87 -14.85
N GLN A 735 3.09 -47.60 -15.10
CA GLN A 735 3.82 -46.57 -14.37
C GLN A 735 3.23 -45.17 -14.62
N ALA A 736 2.95 -44.84 -15.89
CA ALA A 736 2.29 -43.57 -16.23
C ALA A 736 0.91 -43.48 -15.56
N LEU A 737 0.13 -44.57 -15.58
CA LEU A 737 -1.20 -44.64 -14.95
C LEU A 737 -1.16 -44.45 -13.44
N THR A 738 -0.14 -44.99 -12.77
CA THR A 738 0.05 -44.82 -11.33
C THR A 738 0.32 -43.35 -10.97
N LEU A 739 1.07 -42.63 -11.81
CA LEU A 739 1.40 -41.23 -11.60
C LEU A 739 0.24 -40.28 -11.96
N ALA A 740 -0.61 -40.66 -12.91
CA ALA A 740 -1.75 -39.85 -13.35
C ALA A 740 -3.01 -40.70 -13.57
N PRO A 741 -3.64 -41.20 -12.48
CA PRO A 741 -4.76 -42.14 -12.56
C PRO A 741 -6.06 -41.53 -13.12
N THR A 742 -6.10 -40.21 -13.30
CA THR A 742 -7.25 -39.47 -13.83
C THR A 742 -7.04 -38.96 -15.25
N ASN A 743 -5.84 -39.11 -15.82
CA ASN A 743 -5.51 -38.59 -17.15
C ASN A 743 -6.02 -39.55 -18.23
N VAL A 744 -6.95 -39.07 -19.07
CA VAL A 744 -7.63 -39.87 -20.09
C VAL A 744 -6.66 -40.50 -21.09
N ASN A 745 -5.67 -39.76 -21.59
CA ASN A 745 -4.73 -40.28 -22.59
C ASN A 745 -3.87 -41.44 -22.05
N VAL A 746 -3.56 -41.37 -20.75
CA VAL A 746 -2.77 -42.40 -20.05
C VAL A 746 -3.60 -43.65 -19.79
N ILE A 747 -4.84 -43.46 -19.32
CA ILE A 747 -5.80 -44.56 -19.13
C ILE A 747 -6.05 -45.27 -20.46
N ASP A 748 -6.26 -44.51 -21.54
CA ASP A 748 -6.48 -45.03 -22.89
C ASP A 748 -5.28 -45.83 -23.39
N THR A 749 -4.07 -45.27 -23.32
CA THR A 749 -2.83 -45.94 -23.75
C THR A 749 -2.62 -47.25 -22.98
N ALA A 750 -2.80 -47.26 -21.65
CA ALA A 750 -2.72 -48.47 -20.84
C ALA A 750 -3.79 -49.50 -21.22
N GLY A 751 -5.02 -49.04 -21.48
CA GLY A 751 -6.13 -49.89 -21.94
C GLY A 751 -5.86 -50.51 -23.32
N TRP A 752 -5.33 -49.73 -24.26
CA TRP A 752 -4.97 -50.18 -25.59
C TRP A 752 -3.85 -51.22 -25.56
N ILE A 753 -2.78 -50.94 -24.80
CA ILE A 753 -1.66 -51.89 -24.63
C ILE A 753 -2.14 -53.19 -23.95
N ALA A 754 -3.04 -53.10 -22.96
CA ALA A 754 -3.65 -54.27 -22.33
C ALA A 754 -4.42 -55.12 -23.35
N LEU A 755 -5.17 -54.50 -24.27
CA LEU A 755 -5.93 -55.19 -25.31
C LEU A 755 -5.00 -55.95 -26.28
N GLN A 756 -3.94 -55.27 -26.73
CA GLN A 756 -2.93 -55.85 -27.63
C GLN A 756 -2.18 -57.01 -26.96
N SER A 757 -1.97 -56.92 -25.64
CA SER A 757 -1.36 -57.98 -24.82
C SER A 757 -2.32 -59.13 -24.43
N GLY A 758 -3.57 -59.13 -24.95
CA GLY A 758 -4.56 -60.19 -24.68
C GLY A 758 -5.30 -60.06 -23.34
N LYS A 759 -5.10 -58.99 -22.57
CA LYS A 759 -5.74 -58.74 -21.27
C LYS A 759 -7.07 -58.00 -21.44
N THR A 760 -8.02 -58.64 -22.13
CA THR A 760 -9.27 -58.00 -22.59
C THR A 760 -10.11 -57.38 -21.46
N GLU A 761 -10.24 -58.04 -20.31
CA GLU A 761 -11.02 -57.51 -19.17
C GLU A 761 -10.40 -56.23 -18.58
N ARG A 762 -9.07 -56.19 -18.44
CA ARG A 762 -8.35 -55.01 -17.97
C ARG A 762 -8.48 -53.86 -18.97
N ALA A 763 -8.39 -54.16 -20.27
CA ALA A 763 -8.62 -53.18 -21.32
C ALA A 763 -10.02 -52.57 -21.23
N LEU A 764 -11.07 -53.39 -21.07
CA LEU A 764 -12.44 -52.90 -20.91
C LEU A 764 -12.61 -52.00 -19.68
N GLN A 765 -12.03 -52.38 -18.55
CA GLN A 765 -12.08 -51.56 -17.33
C GLN A 765 -11.49 -50.16 -17.58
N LEU A 766 -10.28 -50.09 -18.12
CA LEU A 766 -9.58 -48.84 -18.36
C LEU A 766 -10.26 -48.00 -19.43
N LEU A 767 -10.59 -48.58 -20.59
CA LEU A 767 -11.17 -47.86 -21.72
C LEU A 767 -12.59 -47.33 -21.41
N ARG A 768 -13.34 -48.00 -20.53
CA ARG A 768 -14.62 -47.48 -20.01
C ARG A 768 -14.43 -46.28 -19.09
N ASP A 769 -13.41 -46.29 -18.24
CA ASP A 769 -13.09 -45.15 -17.38
C ASP A 769 -12.64 -43.95 -18.24
N ALA A 770 -11.75 -44.15 -19.20
CA ALA A 770 -11.36 -43.12 -20.16
C ALA A 770 -12.57 -42.54 -20.91
N ARG A 771 -13.47 -43.41 -21.38
CA ARG A 771 -14.70 -43.02 -22.09
C ARG A 771 -15.71 -42.27 -21.21
N LEU A 772 -15.77 -42.57 -19.92
CA LEU A 772 -16.62 -41.87 -18.95
C LEU A 772 -16.13 -40.43 -18.73
N ARG A 773 -14.81 -40.25 -18.68
CA ARG A 773 -14.16 -38.95 -18.44
C ARG A 773 -14.19 -38.04 -19.66
N GLU A 774 -13.94 -38.57 -20.85
CA GLU A 774 -14.04 -37.82 -22.11
C GLU A 774 -14.99 -38.49 -23.11
N PRO A 775 -16.29 -38.20 -23.02
CA PRO A 775 -17.26 -38.81 -23.91
C PRO A 775 -17.11 -38.53 -25.39
N GLY A 776 -16.45 -37.45 -25.79
CA GLY A 776 -16.29 -37.07 -27.19
C GLY A 776 -15.04 -37.64 -27.88
N ASN A 777 -14.14 -38.29 -27.14
CA ASN A 777 -12.83 -38.66 -27.66
C ASN A 777 -12.92 -39.87 -28.61
N LEU A 778 -12.64 -39.64 -29.89
CA LEU A 778 -12.82 -40.65 -30.95
C LEU A 778 -11.82 -41.82 -30.83
N VAL A 779 -10.59 -41.54 -30.40
CA VAL A 779 -9.54 -42.55 -30.22
C VAL A 779 -9.95 -43.52 -29.11
N VAL A 780 -10.37 -42.99 -27.96
CA VAL A 780 -10.83 -43.78 -26.81
C VAL A 780 -12.01 -44.68 -27.19
N ARG A 781 -12.96 -44.14 -27.95
CA ARG A 781 -14.13 -44.89 -28.42
C ARG A 781 -13.75 -46.01 -29.38
N TYR A 782 -12.83 -45.74 -30.31
CA TYR A 782 -12.32 -46.76 -31.23
C TYR A 782 -11.59 -47.89 -30.48
N HIS A 783 -10.72 -47.54 -29.52
CA HIS A 783 -10.04 -48.51 -28.67
C HIS A 783 -11.03 -49.32 -27.84
N LEU A 784 -12.02 -48.67 -27.21
CA LEU A 784 -13.08 -49.34 -26.45
C LEU A 784 -13.90 -50.29 -27.34
N ALA A 785 -14.28 -49.86 -28.54
CA ALA A 785 -15.00 -50.71 -29.49
C ALA A 785 -14.20 -51.95 -29.88
N SER A 786 -12.89 -51.79 -30.11
CA SER A 786 -11.97 -52.89 -30.38
C SER A 786 -11.90 -53.88 -29.21
N ALA A 787 -11.89 -53.38 -27.97
CA ALA A 787 -11.92 -54.22 -26.78
C ALA A 787 -13.25 -54.96 -26.62
N LEU A 788 -14.38 -54.28 -26.85
CA LEU A 788 -15.72 -54.87 -26.82
C LEU A 788 -15.89 -55.96 -27.89
N ALA A 789 -15.40 -55.71 -29.11
CA ALA A 789 -15.41 -56.68 -30.19
C ALA A 789 -14.64 -57.95 -29.82
N LYS A 790 -13.42 -57.80 -29.28
CA LYS A 790 -12.58 -58.91 -28.83
C LYS A 790 -13.18 -59.68 -27.63
N ALA A 791 -13.99 -59.02 -26.81
CA ALA A 791 -14.75 -59.62 -25.72
C ALA A 791 -16.07 -60.28 -26.18
N GLY A 792 -16.39 -60.28 -27.48
CA GLY A 792 -17.64 -60.83 -28.01
C GLY A 792 -18.88 -59.93 -27.83
N ARG A 793 -18.71 -58.70 -27.34
CA ARG A 793 -19.79 -57.74 -27.04
C ARG A 793 -20.12 -56.91 -28.28
N ARG A 794 -20.59 -57.58 -29.33
CA ARG A 794 -20.74 -57.02 -30.67
C ARG A 794 -21.67 -55.81 -30.75
N THR A 795 -22.78 -55.80 -29.99
CA THR A 795 -23.74 -54.68 -30.01
C THR A 795 -23.13 -53.39 -29.50
N GLU A 796 -22.50 -53.43 -28.34
CA GLU A 796 -21.83 -52.25 -27.75
C GLU A 796 -20.65 -51.78 -28.62
N ALA A 797 -19.90 -52.71 -29.22
CA ALA A 797 -18.82 -52.38 -30.14
C ALA A 797 -19.34 -51.60 -31.37
N ARG A 798 -20.49 -52.00 -31.93
CA ARG A 798 -21.14 -51.30 -33.05
C ARG A 798 -21.61 -49.91 -32.66
N GLU A 799 -22.15 -49.73 -31.45
CA GLU A 799 -22.61 -48.42 -30.97
C GLU A 799 -21.45 -47.43 -30.86
N GLU A 800 -20.31 -47.85 -30.28
CA GLU A 800 -19.14 -46.99 -30.18
C GLU A 800 -18.53 -46.66 -31.56
N LEU A 801 -18.46 -47.64 -32.48
CA LEU A 801 -17.96 -47.41 -33.84
C LEU A 801 -18.90 -46.52 -34.67
N ALA A 802 -20.22 -46.63 -34.50
CA ALA A 802 -21.17 -45.77 -35.19
C ALA A 802 -20.92 -44.30 -34.83
N TYR A 803 -20.68 -44.03 -33.54
CA TYR A 803 -20.31 -42.67 -33.10
C TYR A 803 -19.01 -42.18 -33.74
N VAL A 804 -17.97 -43.03 -33.80
CA VAL A 804 -16.68 -42.67 -34.41
C VAL A 804 -16.84 -42.35 -35.90
N LEU A 805 -17.61 -43.17 -36.63
CA LEU A 805 -17.79 -43.04 -38.08
C LEU A 805 -18.75 -41.91 -38.48
N ASP A 806 -19.76 -41.60 -37.65
CA ASP A 806 -20.67 -40.47 -37.89
C ASP A 806 -20.02 -39.11 -37.60
N SER A 807 -18.88 -39.08 -36.91
CA SER A 807 -18.16 -37.86 -36.59
C SER A 807 -17.53 -37.21 -37.83
N ARG A 808 -17.60 -35.87 -37.88
CA ARG A 808 -16.92 -35.02 -38.88
C ARG A 808 -15.51 -34.61 -38.47
N LEU A 809 -15.08 -34.97 -37.26
CA LEU A 809 -13.73 -34.67 -36.79
C LEU A 809 -12.70 -35.57 -37.50
N ALA A 810 -11.50 -35.05 -37.71
CA ALA A 810 -10.40 -35.84 -38.25
C ALA A 810 -10.01 -36.95 -37.25
N PHE A 811 -9.84 -38.17 -37.76
CA PHE A 811 -9.43 -39.35 -37.00
C PHE A 811 -8.57 -40.24 -37.89
N ASP A 812 -7.30 -40.40 -37.53
CA ASP A 812 -6.28 -41.03 -38.38
C ASP A 812 -6.59 -42.52 -38.65
N ASP A 813 -7.13 -43.25 -37.67
CA ASP A 813 -7.45 -44.68 -37.76
C ASP A 813 -8.90 -44.95 -38.21
N ARG A 814 -9.55 -43.99 -38.89
CA ARG A 814 -10.90 -44.17 -39.46
C ARG A 814 -11.01 -45.43 -40.36
N PRO A 815 -10.05 -45.75 -41.24
CA PRO A 815 -10.08 -47.00 -42.01
C PRO A 815 -10.11 -48.25 -41.12
N GLY A 816 -9.41 -48.22 -39.97
CA GLY A 816 -9.42 -49.30 -38.99
C GLY A 816 -10.77 -49.46 -38.31
N ALA A 817 -11.44 -48.35 -37.99
CA ALA A 817 -12.81 -48.36 -37.47
C ALA A 817 -13.82 -48.92 -38.48
N GLU A 818 -13.71 -48.53 -39.76
CA GLU A 818 -14.56 -49.05 -40.85
C GLU A 818 -14.35 -50.56 -41.05
N ALA A 819 -13.09 -51.01 -41.06
CA ALA A 819 -12.75 -52.43 -41.16
C ALA A 819 -13.31 -53.23 -39.98
N LEU A 820 -13.14 -52.74 -38.75
CA LEU A 820 -13.69 -53.40 -37.56
C LEU A 820 -15.22 -53.46 -37.62
N MET A 821 -15.89 -52.36 -38.00
CA MET A 821 -17.35 -52.32 -38.15
C MET A 821 -17.85 -53.37 -39.14
N ALA A 822 -17.13 -53.62 -40.23
CA ALA A 822 -17.48 -54.64 -41.21
C ALA A 822 -17.41 -56.08 -40.64
N THR A 823 -16.51 -56.35 -39.69
CA THR A 823 -16.39 -57.69 -39.05
C THR A 823 -17.49 -57.98 -38.02
N LEU A 824 -18.23 -56.95 -37.60
CA LEU A 824 -19.26 -57.03 -36.56
C LEU A 824 -20.69 -57.20 -37.11
N ARG A 825 -20.80 -57.43 -38.43
CA ARG A 825 -22.06 -57.67 -39.15
C ARG A 825 -22.67 -59.03 -38.83
#